data_AF-A0A7S4AXZ2-F1
#
_entry.id   AF-A0A7S4AXZ2-F1
#
_cell.length_a   1.000
_cell.length_b   1.000
_cell.length_c   1.000
_cell.angle_alpha   90.00
_cell.angle_beta   90.00
_cell.angle_gamma   90.00
#
_symmetry.space_group_name_H-M   'P 1'
#
loop_
_entity.id
_entity.type
_entity.pdbx_description
1 polymer ?
#
loop_
_entity_poly.entity_id
_entity_poly.type
_entity_poly.pdbx_seq_one_letter_code
_entity_poly.pdbx_strand_id
1 'polypeptide(L)'
;MMKLLVILFSLLMHAVCGQDGFCNMCEGSEDGTPSNTVLIVPFLAIGDNDNPTCQEVYDFARKSVTTSDDICSLIKSHKDFCGCPGASTTPLNSCSLCAEGATPLNLNAVTPFEDTCSELDTYLKYLPASVCLTERVGSIMRSDAFCGCPGVEAECYMCDGKDNKLSNPERMVPFYEFLGTNFASTCQDLADFYTLYDTDDPEISTCEFVQMESSYCGCESSADTSPVNACKLCSDGNSIGSPDKYIAELQMTCGELELYLSHVPADQCQMPWVVDFMRFDFFCGCASATAPCPMCPDGSIDITNPAAIIPYLIIPNNENPTCQQLATLGVIAEPGELVLDDCSTFENQANFCGCPGASKPEEACEFCPGGGDPPNPDLVTPFGDTCKELGDYLSFLPADQCDSDRIDFIKRQDFLCGCPTATTNCALCGNDGSNKVEFVDRHIPLLSLPLNTNPTCGEVVEFMAVNDGDLSGSGCTALQEYQGYCGCPSVPSINACSFCPNGGSPSNLEKVVSDVFTCQALQDFVSFLPGDECGTNSSDFEQIQAFAYVCGCPDTQPSCTLCPGGIDPPSASKLIGDRDGTTCGEYAEYVASQTSEQCAGRSAEIQSTASVCGCEGVIAPISTDTASDTASNTASATSTGQCTIQQNAELCTLQLLNSVEEKCDCYSFCDSKFVKCQGSEGGLMPSSECSGTPITGCNRAGVFSATKPRPVADDDYIRPAAQKADKSSQTSNVTVIIAIIVPVVLALLVLVYYIFTRKPTQKDLKIDAEIDGDDDVAASPLPVQAMEGSLSMADVTLSSPSSVSSPPPESFSIDDNEPPETNAENTIV
;
A
#
# COMPACT_ATOMS: atom_id res chain seq x y z
N MET A 1 26.98 31.68 -22.27
CA MET A 1 25.69 31.43 -21.61
C MET A 1 24.93 30.27 -22.24
N MET A 2 24.37 30.36 -23.46
CA MET A 2 23.50 29.31 -24.02
C MET A 2 24.05 27.87 -24.00
N LYS A 3 25.37 27.65 -24.22
CA LYS A 3 26.00 26.32 -24.10
C LYS A 3 26.18 25.78 -22.67
N LEU A 4 26.06 26.61 -21.64
CA LEU A 4 26.18 26.16 -20.23
C LEU A 4 24.87 25.55 -19.72
N LEU A 5 23.73 26.03 -20.22
CA LEU A 5 22.41 25.49 -19.87
C LEU A 5 22.24 24.06 -20.40
N VAL A 6 22.68 23.81 -21.64
CA VAL A 6 22.63 22.48 -22.28
C VAL A 6 23.47 21.46 -21.52
N ILE A 7 24.68 21.84 -21.05
CA ILE A 7 25.54 20.94 -20.26
C ILE A 7 24.90 20.61 -18.91
N LEU A 8 24.19 21.57 -18.28
CA LEU A 8 23.47 21.31 -17.03
C LEU A 8 22.28 20.36 -17.23
N PHE A 9 21.53 20.50 -18.33
CA PHE A 9 20.47 19.56 -18.70
C PHE A 9 21.01 18.17 -19.04
N SER A 10 22.10 18.07 -19.80
CA SER A 10 22.72 16.78 -20.12
C SER A 10 23.28 16.06 -18.90
N LEU A 11 23.68 16.76 -17.84
CA LEU A 11 24.12 16.17 -16.57
C LEU A 11 22.95 15.72 -15.66
N LEU A 12 21.72 16.16 -15.94
CA LEU A 12 20.49 15.65 -15.29
C LEU A 12 19.87 14.46 -16.05
N MET A 13 20.17 14.31 -17.35
CA MET A 13 19.62 13.27 -18.24
C MET A 13 20.58 12.08 -18.47
N HIS A 14 21.48 11.78 -17.53
CA HIS A 14 22.39 10.60 -17.58
C HIS A 14 22.40 9.81 -16.26
N ALA A 15 21.33 9.91 -15.48
CA ALA A 15 20.90 8.92 -14.50
C ALA A 15 19.51 8.40 -14.95
N VAL A 16 19.13 7.19 -14.52
CA VAL A 16 17.93 6.45 -14.97
C VAL A 16 18.00 6.04 -16.46
N CYS A 17 18.62 4.88 -16.69
CA CYS A 17 18.46 3.98 -17.85
C CYS A 17 19.20 2.65 -17.56
N GLY A 18 18.98 2.11 -16.35
CA GLY A 18 19.23 0.71 -16.04
C GLY A 18 17.94 -0.08 -16.27
N GLN A 19 18.02 -1.41 -16.40
CA GLN A 19 16.81 -2.21 -16.59
C GLN A 19 15.96 -2.20 -15.32
N ASP A 20 14.80 -1.54 -15.35
CA ASP A 20 13.76 -1.70 -14.33
C ASP A 20 13.01 -3.01 -14.59
N GLY A 21 13.70 -4.13 -14.37
CA GLY A 21 13.04 -5.43 -14.25
C GLY A 21 12.23 -5.46 -12.96
N PHE A 22 11.16 -6.24 -12.91
CA PHE A 22 10.51 -6.53 -11.65
C PHE A 22 11.41 -7.37 -10.75
N CYS A 23 11.28 -7.21 -9.44
CA CYS A 23 12.15 -7.83 -8.47
C CYS A 23 11.96 -9.36 -8.44
N ASN A 24 12.89 -10.11 -9.02
CA ASN A 24 12.92 -11.56 -8.82
C ASN A 24 13.65 -11.87 -7.50
N MET A 25 12.96 -12.45 -6.51
CA MET A 25 13.55 -12.94 -5.27
C MET A 25 14.53 -14.11 -5.52
N CYS A 26 14.22 -14.98 -6.49
CA CYS A 26 14.93 -16.23 -6.78
C CYS A 26 15.69 -16.16 -8.12
N GLU A 27 16.58 -15.17 -8.27
CA GLU A 27 17.39 -15.00 -9.49
C GLU A 27 18.21 -16.26 -9.86
N GLY A 28 18.06 -16.74 -11.10
CA GLY A 28 18.94 -17.76 -11.69
C GLY A 28 18.33 -19.13 -11.94
N SER A 29 17.01 -19.31 -11.80
CA SER A 29 16.30 -20.54 -12.19
C SER A 29 15.10 -20.27 -13.09
N GLU A 30 14.87 -21.14 -14.06
CA GLU A 30 13.77 -21.00 -15.03
C GLU A 30 12.40 -21.28 -14.39
N ASP A 31 12.34 -22.17 -13.39
CA ASP A 31 11.12 -22.45 -12.61
C ASP A 31 10.83 -21.39 -11.53
N GLY A 32 11.84 -20.61 -11.13
CA GLY A 32 11.73 -19.36 -10.36
C GLY A 32 11.17 -19.40 -8.94
N THR A 33 10.37 -20.39 -8.52
CA THR A 33 9.61 -20.30 -7.27
C THR A 33 10.39 -20.68 -6.01
N PRO A 34 10.11 -20.05 -4.85
CA PRO A 34 10.62 -20.49 -3.56
C PRO A 34 10.15 -21.91 -3.24
N SER A 35 11.02 -22.76 -2.66
CA SER A 35 10.63 -24.12 -2.28
C SER A 35 9.88 -24.18 -0.94
N ASN A 36 10.03 -23.16 -0.09
CA ASN A 36 9.35 -23.03 1.19
C ASN A 36 8.10 -22.12 1.10
N THR A 37 7.21 -22.36 0.12
CA THR A 37 6.11 -21.44 -0.24
C THR A 37 5.19 -21.00 0.90
N VAL A 38 5.07 -21.81 1.96
CA VAL A 38 4.14 -21.61 3.09
C VAL A 38 4.82 -21.02 4.34
N LEU A 39 6.15 -20.84 4.34
CA LEU A 39 6.79 -20.12 5.46
C LEU A 39 6.38 -18.65 5.39
N ILE A 40 5.88 -18.12 6.50
CA ILE A 40 5.73 -16.68 6.74
C ILE A 40 7.13 -16.04 6.63
N VAL A 41 7.22 -14.88 5.99
CA VAL A 41 8.41 -14.01 6.01
C VAL A 41 8.12 -12.91 7.01
N PRO A 42 8.57 -13.04 8.27
CA PRO A 42 8.05 -12.22 9.34
C PRO A 42 8.38 -10.74 9.13
N PHE A 43 7.41 -9.87 9.41
CA PHE A 43 7.53 -8.42 9.28
C PHE A 43 7.85 -7.91 7.86
N LEU A 44 7.52 -8.62 6.79
CA LEU A 44 7.66 -8.09 5.43
C LEU A 44 6.33 -7.55 4.90
N ALA A 45 5.84 -6.46 5.50
CA ALA A 45 4.58 -5.82 5.11
C ALA A 45 4.47 -5.58 3.59
N ILE A 46 3.44 -6.19 2.99
CA ILE A 46 3.17 -6.19 1.54
C ILE A 46 1.68 -5.92 1.34
N GLY A 47 1.35 -4.70 0.91
CA GLY A 47 -0.02 -4.21 0.99
C GLY A 47 -0.52 -4.30 2.43
N ASP A 48 -1.67 -4.93 2.61
CA ASP A 48 -2.36 -5.06 3.89
C ASP A 48 -1.94 -6.34 4.67
N ASN A 49 -0.96 -7.11 4.17
CA ASN A 49 -0.44 -8.30 4.84
C ASN A 49 0.94 -8.01 5.47
N ASP A 50 0.99 -7.90 6.80
CA ASP A 50 2.22 -7.70 7.58
C ASP A 50 3.13 -8.94 7.66
N ASN A 51 2.54 -10.13 7.53
CA ASN A 51 3.18 -11.45 7.70
C ASN A 51 2.97 -12.35 6.45
N PRO A 52 3.37 -11.90 5.24
CA PRO A 52 3.12 -12.66 4.01
C PRO A 52 3.98 -13.91 3.92
N THR A 53 3.43 -14.95 3.33
CA THR A 53 4.19 -16.16 3.00
C THR A 53 5.24 -15.89 1.91
N CYS A 54 6.28 -16.72 1.86
CA CYS A 54 7.29 -16.69 0.80
C CYS A 54 6.71 -16.69 -0.63
N GLN A 55 5.53 -17.27 -0.85
CA GLN A 55 4.84 -17.22 -2.14
C GLN A 55 4.23 -15.84 -2.42
N GLU A 56 3.57 -15.21 -1.46
CA GLU A 56 3.02 -13.86 -1.58
C GLU A 56 4.13 -12.82 -1.78
N VAL A 57 5.23 -12.94 -1.02
CA VAL A 57 6.45 -12.13 -1.21
C VAL A 57 6.99 -12.26 -2.63
N TYR A 58 7.09 -13.49 -3.15
CA TYR A 58 7.56 -13.75 -4.51
C TYR A 58 6.63 -13.14 -5.58
N ASP A 59 5.32 -13.31 -5.44
CA ASP A 59 4.34 -12.81 -6.41
C ASP A 59 4.22 -11.28 -6.38
N PHE A 60 4.31 -10.65 -5.21
CA PHE A 60 4.38 -9.18 -5.09
C PHE A 60 5.67 -8.62 -5.70
N ALA A 61 6.82 -9.21 -5.37
CA ALA A 61 8.11 -8.80 -5.91
C ALA A 61 8.11 -8.80 -7.46
N ARG A 62 7.50 -9.84 -8.06
CA ARG A 62 7.38 -10.03 -9.51
C ARG A 62 6.34 -9.11 -10.18
N LYS A 63 5.36 -8.58 -9.45
CA LYS A 63 4.26 -7.75 -9.99
C LYS A 63 4.42 -6.25 -9.73
N SER A 64 5.03 -5.88 -8.60
CA SER A 64 4.84 -4.55 -8.00
C SER A 64 6.11 -3.84 -7.56
N VAL A 65 7.26 -4.53 -7.51
CA VAL A 65 8.54 -3.97 -7.04
C VAL A 65 9.56 -3.96 -8.18
N THR A 66 10.28 -2.85 -8.38
CA THR A 66 11.32 -2.74 -9.40
C THR A 66 12.68 -3.15 -8.85
N THR A 67 13.62 -3.54 -9.72
CA THR A 67 14.99 -3.90 -9.30
C THR A 67 15.83 -2.73 -8.78
N SER A 68 15.36 -1.49 -8.92
CA SER A 68 16.01 -0.29 -8.40
C SER A 68 15.54 0.11 -6.99
N ASP A 69 14.44 -0.49 -6.48
CA ASP A 69 13.92 -0.22 -5.14
C ASP A 69 14.76 -0.86 -4.01
N ASP A 70 14.93 -0.14 -2.90
CA ASP A 70 15.52 -0.70 -1.67
C ASP A 70 14.69 -1.90 -1.15
N ILE A 71 13.38 -1.89 -1.39
CA ILE A 71 12.45 -3.00 -1.14
C ILE A 71 12.90 -4.28 -1.88
N CYS A 72 13.40 -4.16 -3.11
CA CYS A 72 13.91 -5.33 -3.84
C CYS A 72 15.18 -5.91 -3.20
N SER A 73 16.05 -5.07 -2.65
CA SER A 73 17.22 -5.52 -1.90
C SER A 73 16.83 -6.24 -0.60
N LEU A 74 15.77 -5.78 0.07
CA LEU A 74 15.17 -6.45 1.23
C LEU A 74 14.59 -7.82 0.85
N ILE A 75 13.69 -7.88 -0.15
CA ILE A 75 13.10 -9.13 -0.65
C ILE A 75 14.17 -10.15 -1.06
N LYS A 76 15.20 -9.72 -1.81
CA LYS A 76 16.30 -10.59 -2.23
C LYS A 76 17.16 -11.10 -1.07
N SER A 77 17.10 -10.49 0.11
CA SER A 77 17.78 -11.01 1.31
C SER A 77 17.06 -12.22 1.91
N HIS A 78 15.76 -12.38 1.67
CA HIS A 78 14.93 -13.50 2.15
C HIS A 78 14.99 -14.75 1.27
N LYS A 79 15.63 -14.68 0.10
CA LYS A 79 15.70 -15.78 -0.88
C LYS A 79 16.25 -17.09 -0.30
N ASP A 80 17.18 -17.00 0.65
CA ASP A 80 17.82 -18.16 1.26
C ASP A 80 16.89 -18.85 2.28
N PHE A 81 16.13 -18.06 3.05
CA PHE A 81 15.08 -18.53 3.95
C PHE A 81 13.90 -19.18 3.19
N CYS A 82 13.43 -18.52 2.13
CA CYS A 82 12.37 -19.03 1.26
C CYS A 82 12.81 -20.23 0.38
N GLY A 83 14.08 -20.63 0.45
CA GLY A 83 14.59 -21.80 -0.27
C GLY A 83 14.53 -21.64 -1.79
N CYS A 84 14.87 -20.46 -2.30
CA CYS A 84 15.03 -20.25 -3.73
C CYS A 84 16.07 -21.20 -4.35
N PRO A 85 15.94 -21.65 -5.60
CA PRO A 85 16.98 -22.45 -6.25
C PRO A 85 18.32 -21.71 -6.30
N GLY A 86 19.41 -22.40 -5.92
CA GLY A 86 20.74 -21.79 -5.78
C GLY A 86 21.00 -21.09 -4.44
N ALA A 87 20.02 -21.07 -3.53
CA ALA A 87 20.19 -20.63 -2.15
C ALA A 87 21.25 -21.46 -1.39
N SER A 88 21.82 -20.84 -0.34
CA SER A 88 22.62 -21.53 0.66
C SER A 88 21.72 -22.35 1.59
N THR A 89 21.61 -23.65 1.33
CA THR A 89 20.94 -24.60 2.24
C THR A 89 21.69 -24.79 3.57
N THR A 90 22.90 -24.24 3.69
CA THR A 90 23.54 -23.93 4.97
C THR A 90 23.05 -22.59 5.49
N PRO A 91 22.39 -22.52 6.66
CA PRO A 91 22.06 -21.23 7.27
C PRO A 91 23.32 -20.38 7.47
N LEU A 92 23.17 -19.07 7.34
CA LEU A 92 24.25 -18.09 7.53
C LEU A 92 24.70 -18.03 9.00
N ASN A 93 23.85 -18.46 9.95
CA ASN A 93 24.09 -18.52 11.41
C ASN A 93 24.72 -17.22 11.95
N SER A 94 24.38 -16.09 11.34
CA SER A 94 24.93 -14.77 11.70
C SER A 94 24.08 -14.09 12.77
N CYS A 95 22.76 -14.35 12.74
CA CYS A 95 21.88 -14.23 13.89
C CYS A 95 21.38 -15.63 14.28
N SER A 96 20.88 -15.76 15.51
CA SER A 96 20.13 -16.90 16.06
C SER A 96 19.36 -16.34 17.24
N LEU A 97 18.25 -16.97 17.63
CA LEU A 97 17.46 -16.48 18.75
C LEU A 97 18.24 -16.57 20.06
N CYS A 98 18.98 -17.66 20.28
CA CYS A 98 19.83 -17.80 21.46
C CYS A 98 21.31 -17.48 21.18
N ALA A 99 22.02 -17.02 22.22
CA ALA A 99 23.46 -16.75 22.16
C ALA A 99 24.30 -17.96 21.70
N GLU A 100 25.29 -17.68 20.83
CA GLU A 100 26.29 -18.58 20.21
C GLU A 100 26.00 -20.10 20.29
N GLY A 101 24.98 -20.54 19.56
CA GLY A 101 24.75 -21.96 19.28
C GLY A 101 23.98 -22.73 20.37
N ALA A 102 23.43 -22.04 21.36
CA ALA A 102 22.30 -22.58 22.11
C ALA A 102 21.06 -22.71 21.19
N THR A 103 20.13 -23.58 21.56
CA THR A 103 18.80 -23.70 20.92
C THR A 103 17.73 -23.24 21.90
N PRO A 104 16.61 -22.64 21.43
CA PRO A 104 15.46 -22.37 22.28
C PRO A 104 15.01 -23.62 23.03
N LEU A 105 14.59 -23.47 24.28
CA LEU A 105 14.01 -24.57 25.06
C LEU A 105 12.52 -24.74 24.74
N ASN A 106 11.83 -23.65 24.42
CA ASN A 106 10.40 -23.60 24.16
C ASN A 106 10.09 -23.58 22.64
N LEU A 107 10.70 -24.48 21.85
CA LEU A 107 10.62 -24.47 20.38
C LEU A 107 9.21 -24.32 19.78
N ASN A 108 8.18 -24.84 20.45
CA ASN A 108 6.79 -24.80 19.99
C ASN A 108 5.95 -23.68 20.63
N ALA A 109 6.53 -22.80 21.44
CA ALA A 109 5.82 -21.62 21.94
C ALA A 109 5.60 -20.65 20.77
N VAL A 110 4.36 -20.24 20.57
CA VAL A 110 3.96 -19.19 19.62
C VAL A 110 4.36 -17.87 20.24
N THR A 111 5.13 -17.06 19.52
CA THR A 111 5.52 -15.71 19.95
C THR A 111 4.39 -14.73 19.65
N PRO A 112 4.36 -13.54 20.28
CA PRO A 112 3.54 -12.40 19.88
C PRO A 112 3.67 -11.92 18.41
N PHE A 113 4.49 -12.58 17.58
CA PHE A 113 4.60 -12.39 16.14
C PHE A 113 3.88 -13.49 15.34
N GLU A 114 3.10 -14.35 16.00
CA GLU A 114 2.41 -15.55 15.51
C GLU A 114 3.32 -16.71 15.03
N ASP A 115 4.60 -16.45 14.73
CA ASP A 115 5.62 -17.49 14.53
C ASP A 115 5.91 -18.30 15.81
N THR A 116 6.22 -19.60 15.67
CA THR A 116 6.84 -20.33 16.79
C THR A 116 8.30 -19.95 16.98
N CYS A 117 8.80 -20.10 18.21
CA CYS A 117 10.23 -19.98 18.54
C CYS A 117 11.17 -20.77 17.62
N SER A 118 10.72 -21.91 17.06
CA SER A 118 11.49 -22.71 16.11
C SER A 118 11.51 -22.11 14.70
N GLU A 119 10.43 -21.48 14.24
CA GLU A 119 10.36 -20.77 12.96
C GLU A 119 11.18 -19.48 13.04
N LEU A 120 11.05 -18.74 14.13
CA LEU A 120 11.76 -17.49 14.39
C LEU A 120 13.28 -17.68 14.49
N ASP A 121 13.76 -18.68 15.23
CA ASP A 121 15.19 -19.03 15.29
C ASP A 121 15.71 -19.61 13.95
N THR A 122 14.84 -20.22 13.14
CA THR A 122 15.19 -20.65 11.78
C THR A 122 15.34 -19.44 10.86
N TYR A 123 14.41 -18.49 10.89
CA TYR A 123 14.44 -17.24 10.14
C TYR A 123 15.71 -16.43 10.44
N LEU A 124 15.98 -16.17 11.72
CA LEU A 124 17.19 -15.47 12.18
C LEU A 124 18.50 -16.10 11.66
N LYS A 125 18.54 -17.44 11.52
CA LYS A 125 19.70 -18.17 11.03
C LYS A 125 19.95 -18.03 9.52
N TYR A 126 18.96 -17.60 8.74
CA TYR A 126 19.14 -17.29 7.32
C TYR A 126 19.38 -15.80 7.04
N LEU A 127 19.19 -14.91 8.03
CA LEU A 127 19.48 -13.49 7.86
C LEU A 127 21.01 -13.22 7.78
N PRO A 128 21.43 -12.26 6.93
CA PRO A 128 22.84 -11.86 6.83
C PRO A 128 23.26 -10.97 8.00
N ALA A 129 24.54 -11.06 8.40
CA ALA A 129 25.11 -10.38 9.57
C ALA A 129 24.87 -8.86 9.67
N SER A 130 24.67 -8.17 8.54
CA SER A 130 24.35 -6.74 8.51
C SER A 130 22.92 -6.40 8.96
N VAL A 131 22.00 -7.36 8.87
CA VAL A 131 20.58 -7.19 9.23
C VAL A 131 20.33 -7.55 10.70
N CYS A 132 21.16 -8.42 11.30
CA CYS A 132 21.12 -8.76 12.74
C CYS A 132 21.26 -7.55 13.69
N LEU A 133 21.85 -6.45 13.22
CA LEU A 133 22.05 -5.22 14.00
C LEU A 133 21.00 -4.15 13.70
N THR A 134 19.92 -4.49 12.99
CA THR A 134 18.76 -3.61 12.84
C THR A 134 17.88 -3.69 14.08
N GLU A 135 17.30 -2.57 14.48
CA GLU A 135 16.35 -2.44 15.59
C GLU A 135 15.21 -3.46 15.50
N ARG A 136 14.70 -3.70 14.28
CA ARG A 136 13.68 -4.70 13.99
C ARG A 136 14.13 -6.13 14.34
N VAL A 137 15.34 -6.53 13.98
CA VAL A 137 15.88 -7.84 14.39
C VAL A 137 16.26 -7.86 15.88
N GLY A 138 16.56 -6.71 16.47
CA GLY A 138 16.63 -6.55 17.93
C GLY A 138 15.32 -6.98 18.61
N SER A 139 14.17 -6.46 18.15
CA SER A 139 12.85 -6.89 18.66
C SER A 139 12.58 -8.39 18.50
N ILE A 140 13.01 -8.99 17.39
CA ILE A 140 12.90 -10.45 17.18
C ILE A 140 13.80 -11.21 18.14
N MET A 141 15.04 -10.76 18.33
CA MET A 141 16.00 -11.41 19.22
C MET A 141 15.59 -11.30 20.69
N ARG A 142 14.82 -10.27 21.10
CA ARG A 142 14.24 -10.16 22.45
C ARG A 142 13.17 -11.23 22.78
N SER A 143 12.72 -12.03 21.80
CA SER A 143 11.99 -13.27 22.09
C SER A 143 12.86 -14.40 22.65
N ASP A 144 14.17 -14.18 22.83
CA ASP A 144 15.08 -15.15 23.43
C ASP A 144 14.71 -15.53 24.86
N ALA A 145 14.29 -14.56 25.70
CA ALA A 145 13.82 -14.82 27.05
C ALA A 145 12.53 -15.68 27.06
N PHE A 146 11.52 -15.28 26.29
CA PHE A 146 10.24 -16.00 26.11
C PHE A 146 10.45 -17.44 25.59
N CYS A 147 11.31 -17.58 24.57
CA CYS A 147 11.67 -18.87 23.97
C CYS A 147 12.62 -19.72 24.83
N GLY A 148 13.00 -19.24 26.02
CA GLY A 148 13.75 -19.97 27.04
C GLY A 148 15.24 -20.13 26.71
N CYS A 149 15.87 -19.13 26.10
CA CYS A 149 17.28 -19.18 25.72
C CYS A 149 18.21 -19.25 26.96
N PRO A 150 19.12 -20.24 27.05
CA PRO A 150 19.96 -20.44 28.23
C PRO A 150 20.88 -19.25 28.56
N GLY A 151 20.66 -18.64 29.74
CA GLY A 151 21.48 -17.52 30.24
C GLY A 151 20.93 -16.14 29.90
N VAL A 152 19.80 -16.07 29.19
CA VAL A 152 18.95 -14.89 29.08
C VAL A 152 17.98 -14.88 30.25
N GLU A 153 17.68 -13.69 30.76
CA GLU A 153 16.62 -13.44 31.73
C GLU A 153 15.87 -12.20 31.23
N ALA A 154 14.53 -12.23 31.17
CA ALA A 154 13.77 -11.05 30.76
C ALA A 154 13.99 -9.93 31.79
N GLU A 155 14.09 -8.69 31.32
CA GLU A 155 14.18 -7.53 32.21
C GLU A 155 12.87 -7.34 32.98
N CYS A 156 11.75 -7.64 32.30
CA CYS A 156 10.42 -7.65 32.84
C CYS A 156 9.87 -9.08 32.98
N TYR A 157 9.39 -9.42 34.16
CA TYR A 157 8.46 -10.52 34.39
C TYR A 157 7.25 -9.94 35.12
N MET A 158 6.04 -10.44 34.81
CA MET A 158 4.83 -10.03 35.53
C MET A 158 4.87 -10.54 36.97
N CYS A 159 5.31 -11.78 37.18
CA CYS A 159 5.54 -12.32 38.52
C CYS A 159 7.00 -12.11 38.98
N ASP A 160 7.23 -12.04 40.31
CA ASP A 160 8.57 -12.11 40.94
C ASP A 160 9.42 -13.36 40.53
N GLY A 161 8.80 -14.34 39.88
CA GLY A 161 9.39 -15.61 39.44
C GLY A 161 9.65 -15.64 37.94
N LYS A 162 10.86 -16.06 37.55
CA LYS A 162 11.33 -16.23 36.15
C LYS A 162 10.53 -17.23 35.30
N ASP A 163 9.59 -17.94 35.92
CA ASP A 163 8.67 -18.87 35.30
C ASP A 163 7.28 -18.29 35.04
N ASN A 164 7.08 -16.99 35.33
CA ASN A 164 5.93 -16.14 34.97
C ASN A 164 4.55 -16.80 35.21
N LYS A 165 4.43 -17.61 36.26
CA LYS A 165 3.25 -18.47 36.48
C LYS A 165 2.05 -17.69 37.00
N LEU A 166 1.16 -17.35 36.07
CA LEU A 166 -0.15 -16.77 36.36
C LEU A 166 -1.09 -17.86 36.87
N SER A 167 -1.86 -17.57 37.93
CA SER A 167 -2.95 -18.46 38.36
C SER A 167 -4.21 -18.30 37.49
N ASN A 168 -4.31 -17.20 36.74
CA ASN A 168 -5.48 -16.85 35.91
C ASN A 168 -5.04 -16.37 34.51
N PRO A 169 -4.32 -17.19 33.72
CA PRO A 169 -3.77 -16.77 32.41
C PRO A 169 -4.86 -16.25 31.45
N GLU A 170 -6.00 -16.93 31.37
CA GLU A 170 -7.14 -16.60 30.50
C GLU A 170 -7.96 -15.35 30.94
N ARG A 171 -7.56 -14.64 32.00
CA ARG A 171 -8.35 -13.52 32.54
C ARG A 171 -8.10 -12.24 31.74
N MET A 172 -9.15 -11.59 31.25
CA MET A 172 -9.02 -10.33 30.50
C MET A 172 -8.55 -9.17 31.38
N VAL A 173 -7.48 -8.50 30.98
CA VAL A 173 -7.02 -7.21 31.52
C VAL A 173 -7.56 -6.11 30.59
N PRO A 174 -8.21 -5.05 31.11
CA PRO A 174 -8.65 -3.94 30.30
C PRO A 174 -7.44 -3.05 29.99
N PHE A 175 -7.14 -2.82 28.72
CA PHE A 175 -5.86 -2.27 28.29
C PHE A 175 -6.06 -1.03 27.39
N TYR A 176 -5.38 0.06 27.72
CA TYR A 176 -5.59 1.36 27.08
C TYR A 176 -4.58 1.60 25.94
N GLU A 177 -5.06 1.45 24.70
CA GLU A 177 -4.57 2.08 23.46
C GLU A 177 -3.12 1.82 22.99
N PHE A 178 -2.31 1.01 23.67
CA PHE A 178 -0.92 0.74 23.25
C PHE A 178 -0.74 -0.38 22.20
N LEU A 179 -1.79 -1.16 21.89
CA LEU A 179 -1.69 -2.41 21.08
C LEU A 179 -2.75 -2.54 19.96
N GLY A 180 -3.35 -1.44 19.53
CA GLY A 180 -4.32 -1.43 18.42
C GLY A 180 -5.76 -1.72 18.84
N THR A 181 -6.53 -2.35 17.95
CA THR A 181 -8.01 -2.28 17.90
C THR A 181 -8.79 -3.02 19.00
N ASN A 182 -8.13 -3.65 19.98
CA ASN A 182 -8.77 -4.37 21.08
C ASN A 182 -8.44 -3.73 22.44
N PHE A 183 -9.44 -3.23 23.16
CA PHE A 183 -9.32 -2.62 24.51
C PHE A 183 -9.08 -3.65 25.64
N ALA A 184 -8.75 -4.90 25.32
CA ALA A 184 -8.48 -5.94 26.29
C ALA A 184 -7.55 -7.02 25.72
N SER A 185 -6.79 -7.65 26.62
CA SER A 185 -5.91 -8.78 26.32
C SER A 185 -5.96 -9.77 27.48
N THR A 186 -5.66 -11.04 27.28
CA THR A 186 -5.56 -11.95 28.45
C THR A 186 -4.33 -11.61 29.29
N CYS A 187 -4.40 -11.95 30.57
CA CYS A 187 -3.27 -11.92 31.49
C CYS A 187 -2.03 -12.65 30.92
N GLN A 188 -2.23 -13.72 30.15
CA GLN A 188 -1.15 -14.44 29.47
C GLN A 188 -0.56 -13.62 28.32
N ASP A 189 -1.38 -13.09 27.41
CA ASP A 189 -0.93 -12.26 26.29
C ASP A 189 -0.12 -11.05 26.79
N LEU A 190 -0.62 -10.41 27.85
CA LEU A 190 0.02 -9.27 28.50
C LEU A 190 1.36 -9.65 29.14
N ALA A 191 1.40 -10.77 29.88
CA ALA A 191 2.60 -11.25 30.52
C ALA A 191 3.68 -11.69 29.51
N ASP A 192 3.27 -12.21 28.35
CA ASP A 192 4.18 -12.64 27.29
C ASP A 192 4.67 -11.45 26.47
N PHE A 193 3.78 -10.51 26.07
CA PHE A 193 4.15 -9.26 25.40
C PHE A 193 5.22 -8.49 26.16
N TYR A 194 5.04 -8.30 27.47
CA TYR A 194 6.01 -7.56 28.27
C TYR A 194 7.30 -8.33 28.61
N THR A 195 7.38 -9.65 28.37
CA THR A 195 8.70 -10.34 28.38
C THR A 195 9.54 -10.04 27.14
N LEU A 196 8.96 -9.45 26.09
CA LEU A 196 9.68 -8.98 24.88
C LEU A 196 10.12 -7.52 24.95
N TYR A 197 9.46 -6.71 25.79
CA TYR A 197 9.66 -5.27 25.77
C TYR A 197 10.91 -4.87 26.56
N ASP A 198 11.78 -4.10 25.89
CA ASP A 198 13.05 -3.63 26.41
C ASP A 198 12.83 -2.48 27.42
N THR A 199 13.58 -2.46 28.52
CA THR A 199 13.47 -1.39 29.54
C THR A 199 14.56 -0.32 29.41
N ASP A 200 15.44 -0.39 28.40
CA ASP A 200 16.40 0.66 28.07
C ASP A 200 15.75 1.94 27.48
N ASP A 201 14.42 1.98 27.25
CA ASP A 201 13.67 3.22 27.05
C ASP A 201 13.23 3.83 28.41
N PRO A 202 13.86 4.93 28.87
CA PRO A 202 13.59 5.51 30.18
C PRO A 202 12.30 6.35 30.22
N GLU A 203 11.58 6.55 29.11
CA GLU A 203 10.36 7.36 29.08
C GLU A 203 9.10 6.56 29.44
N ILE A 204 9.16 5.21 29.49
CA ILE A 204 8.05 4.34 29.89
C ILE A 204 8.52 3.32 30.95
N SER A 205 8.10 3.47 32.23
CA SER A 205 8.36 2.48 33.29
C SER A 205 7.43 1.26 33.19
N THR A 206 7.43 0.59 32.04
CA THR A 206 6.57 -0.55 31.68
C THR A 206 6.45 -1.59 32.80
N CYS A 207 7.56 -2.00 33.42
CA CYS A 207 7.51 -3.01 34.49
C CYS A 207 6.75 -2.59 35.74
N GLU A 208 6.67 -1.30 36.10
CA GLU A 208 5.86 -0.87 37.24
C GLU A 208 4.36 -1.00 36.94
N PHE A 209 3.96 -0.83 35.67
CA PHE A 209 2.60 -1.09 35.20
C PHE A 209 2.30 -2.60 35.20
N VAL A 210 3.18 -3.42 34.62
CA VAL A 210 2.98 -4.88 34.53
C VAL A 210 2.97 -5.56 35.90
N GLN A 211 3.82 -5.11 36.84
CA GLN A 211 3.85 -5.64 38.20
C GLN A 211 2.63 -5.24 39.03
N MET A 212 1.87 -4.21 38.61
CA MET A 212 0.53 -3.91 39.14
C MET A 212 -0.42 -5.08 38.86
N GLU A 213 -0.46 -5.50 37.58
CA GLU A 213 -1.33 -6.54 37.05
C GLU A 213 -1.01 -7.95 37.57
N SER A 214 0.22 -8.16 38.03
CA SER A 214 0.66 -9.41 38.68
C SER A 214 -0.32 -9.93 39.73
N SER A 215 -0.94 -9.03 40.50
CA SER A 215 -1.87 -9.37 41.56
C SER A 215 -3.24 -9.80 41.03
N TYR A 216 -3.75 -9.12 40.00
CA TYR A 216 -5.00 -9.43 39.31
C TYR A 216 -4.90 -10.73 38.50
N CYS A 217 -3.79 -10.94 37.80
CA CYS A 217 -3.48 -12.18 37.07
C CYS A 217 -3.14 -13.36 38.01
N GLY A 218 -2.88 -13.08 39.28
CA GLY A 218 -2.71 -14.08 40.34
C GLY A 218 -1.35 -14.75 40.36
N CYS A 219 -0.28 -13.97 40.23
CA CYS A 219 1.06 -14.39 40.59
C CYS A 219 1.13 -14.78 42.09
N GLU A 220 1.76 -15.91 42.42
CA GLU A 220 2.04 -16.30 43.81
C GLU A 220 3.18 -15.44 44.41
N SER A 221 2.91 -14.15 44.65
CA SER A 221 3.83 -13.24 45.33
C SER A 221 4.13 -13.75 46.75
N SER A 222 5.42 -13.78 47.11
CA SER A 222 5.86 -14.31 48.41
C SER A 222 5.75 -13.30 49.57
N ALA A 223 5.33 -12.08 49.26
CA ALA A 223 4.95 -11.05 50.21
C ALA A 223 3.44 -11.09 50.48
N ASP A 224 3.02 -10.79 51.71
CA ASP A 224 1.60 -10.75 52.11
C ASP A 224 0.94 -9.43 51.65
N THR A 225 1.05 -9.13 50.35
CA THR A 225 0.39 -8.01 49.67
C THR A 225 -1.05 -8.37 49.35
N SER A 226 -1.84 -8.61 50.40
CA SER A 226 -3.30 -8.60 50.30
C SER A 226 -3.74 -7.34 49.55
N PRO A 227 -4.63 -7.42 48.53
CA PRO A 227 -4.93 -6.30 47.64
C PRO A 227 -5.35 -5.07 48.43
N VAL A 228 -4.66 -3.95 48.17
CA VAL A 228 -4.92 -2.67 48.85
C VAL A 228 -6.13 -2.04 48.19
N ASN A 229 -7.30 -2.64 48.45
CA ASN A 229 -8.62 -2.30 47.92
C ASN A 229 -8.85 -0.77 48.00
N ALA A 230 -8.61 -0.06 46.90
CA ALA A 230 -8.56 1.39 46.91
C ALA A 230 -9.33 2.03 45.76
N CYS A 231 -9.13 1.56 44.53
CA CYS A 231 -10.06 1.92 43.46
C CYS A 231 -11.32 1.05 43.60
N LYS A 232 -12.46 1.61 43.21
CA LYS A 232 -13.77 0.97 43.20
C LYS A 232 -14.49 1.46 41.97
N LEU A 233 -15.30 0.58 41.37
CA LEU A 233 -16.16 1.00 40.26
C LEU A 233 -17.19 2.01 40.76
N CYS A 234 -18.02 1.65 41.75
CA CYS A 234 -18.95 2.61 42.35
C CYS A 234 -18.23 3.69 43.17
N SER A 235 -18.31 4.92 42.70
CA SER A 235 -17.75 6.13 43.30
C SER A 235 -18.27 6.46 44.72
N ASP A 236 -19.50 6.04 45.05
CA ASP A 236 -20.06 6.12 46.42
C ASP A 236 -19.56 5.00 47.37
N GLY A 237 -18.84 4.03 46.84
CA GLY A 237 -18.30 2.88 47.57
C GLY A 237 -19.31 1.77 47.87
N ASN A 238 -20.52 1.79 47.31
CA ASN A 238 -21.46 0.67 47.33
C ASN A 238 -20.98 -0.47 46.41
N SER A 239 -21.71 -1.59 46.38
CA SER A 239 -21.52 -2.67 45.41
C SER A 239 -22.23 -2.36 44.10
N ILE A 240 -21.67 -2.78 42.98
CA ILE A 240 -22.29 -2.71 41.64
C ILE A 240 -23.69 -3.34 41.61
N GLY A 241 -24.61 -2.73 40.86
CA GLY A 241 -26.00 -3.19 40.77
C GLY A 241 -26.18 -4.42 39.87
N SER A 242 -25.32 -4.55 38.84
CA SER A 242 -25.45 -5.53 37.77
C SER A 242 -24.13 -6.28 37.50
N PRO A 243 -23.63 -7.12 38.44
CA PRO A 243 -22.32 -7.76 38.33
C PRO A 243 -22.15 -8.62 37.08
N ASP A 244 -23.18 -9.39 36.70
CA ASP A 244 -23.14 -10.29 35.55
C ASP A 244 -23.29 -9.59 34.18
N LYS A 245 -23.39 -8.25 34.15
CA LYS A 245 -23.56 -7.49 32.91
C LYS A 245 -22.24 -7.40 32.15
N TYR A 246 -22.23 -7.85 30.90
CA TYR A 246 -21.05 -7.84 30.03
C TYR A 246 -20.84 -6.45 29.41
N ILE A 247 -19.57 -6.01 29.40
CA ILE A 247 -19.06 -4.84 28.69
C ILE A 247 -18.37 -5.38 27.45
N ALA A 248 -18.91 -5.09 26.26
CA ALA A 248 -18.44 -5.70 25.02
C ALA A 248 -17.05 -5.22 24.60
N GLU A 249 -16.78 -3.95 24.91
CA GLU A 249 -15.60 -3.18 24.56
C GLU A 249 -14.38 -3.67 25.36
N LEU A 250 -14.55 -3.88 26.68
CA LEU A 250 -13.53 -4.44 27.58
C LEU A 250 -13.52 -5.98 27.63
N GLN A 251 -14.41 -6.63 26.87
CA GLN A 251 -14.61 -8.09 26.82
C GLN A 251 -14.76 -8.78 28.20
N MET A 252 -15.39 -8.11 29.17
CA MET A 252 -15.51 -8.60 30.55
C MET A 252 -16.81 -8.17 31.22
N THR A 253 -17.20 -8.85 32.31
CA THR A 253 -18.35 -8.44 33.13
C THR A 253 -18.02 -7.29 34.07
N CYS A 254 -19.05 -6.54 34.48
CA CYS A 254 -18.97 -5.53 35.54
C CYS A 254 -18.36 -6.05 36.85
N GLY A 255 -18.58 -7.33 37.20
CA GLY A 255 -17.96 -7.99 38.35
C GLY A 255 -16.47 -8.28 38.15
N GLU A 256 -16.03 -8.56 36.93
CA GLU A 256 -14.61 -8.70 36.58
C GLU A 256 -13.90 -7.33 36.53
N LEU A 257 -14.60 -6.26 36.12
CA LEU A 257 -14.09 -4.89 36.19
C LEU A 257 -14.00 -4.35 37.63
N GLU A 258 -14.99 -4.63 38.50
CA GLU A 258 -14.89 -4.32 39.94
C GLU A 258 -13.76 -5.11 40.60
N LEU A 259 -13.58 -6.39 40.21
CA LEU A 259 -12.44 -7.20 40.65
C LEU A 259 -11.11 -6.62 40.17
N TYR A 260 -11.01 -6.18 38.91
CA TYR A 260 -9.85 -5.52 38.35
C TYR A 260 -9.48 -4.27 39.16
N LEU A 261 -10.41 -3.31 39.27
CA LEU A 261 -10.19 -2.06 39.99
C LEU A 261 -9.83 -2.27 41.47
N SER A 262 -10.28 -3.38 42.10
CA SER A 262 -9.88 -3.71 43.49
C SER A 262 -8.39 -4.05 43.69
N HIS A 263 -7.67 -4.35 42.60
CA HIS A 263 -6.22 -4.58 42.59
C HIS A 263 -5.39 -3.33 42.26
N VAL A 264 -6.00 -2.32 41.62
CA VAL A 264 -5.31 -1.07 41.23
C VAL A 264 -4.92 -0.24 42.49
N PRO A 265 -3.67 0.26 42.60
CA PRO A 265 -3.19 1.02 43.75
C PRO A 265 -3.92 2.34 44.01
N ALA A 266 -3.98 2.73 45.29
CA ALA A 266 -4.71 3.90 45.78
C ALA A 266 -4.28 5.24 45.18
N ASP A 267 -3.00 5.36 44.84
CA ASP A 267 -2.38 6.52 44.20
C ASP A 267 -2.56 6.53 42.68
N GLN A 268 -2.99 5.41 42.07
CA GLN A 268 -3.29 5.32 40.64
C GLN A 268 -4.77 5.49 40.29
N CYS A 269 -5.70 5.50 41.27
CA CYS A 269 -7.14 5.76 41.05
C CYS A 269 -7.49 7.17 40.50
N GLN A 270 -6.48 7.96 40.11
CA GLN A 270 -6.61 9.28 39.49
C GLN A 270 -5.82 9.39 38.17
N MET A 271 -5.27 8.27 37.68
CA MET A 271 -4.73 8.17 36.32
C MET A 271 -5.90 8.19 35.31
N PRO A 272 -5.80 8.88 34.15
CA PRO A 272 -6.91 9.02 33.21
C PRO A 272 -7.59 7.69 32.85
N TRP A 273 -6.82 6.69 32.42
CA TRP A 273 -7.32 5.36 32.07
C TRP A 273 -8.06 4.64 33.21
N VAL A 274 -7.68 4.86 34.48
CA VAL A 274 -8.44 4.31 35.63
C VAL A 274 -9.75 5.08 35.84
N VAL A 275 -9.74 6.39 35.60
CA VAL A 275 -10.95 7.23 35.64
C VAL A 275 -11.91 6.82 34.52
N ASP A 276 -11.41 6.56 33.31
CA ASP A 276 -12.19 6.04 32.17
C ASP A 276 -12.85 4.70 32.51
N PHE A 277 -12.08 3.75 33.07
CA PHE A 277 -12.62 2.48 33.58
C PHE A 277 -13.63 2.67 34.72
N MET A 278 -13.47 3.69 35.57
CA MET A 278 -14.45 4.04 36.60
C MET A 278 -15.72 4.72 36.04
N ARG A 279 -15.70 5.35 34.85
CA ARG A 279 -16.92 5.90 34.22
C ARG A 279 -17.94 4.80 33.81
N PHE A 280 -17.52 3.54 33.73
CA PHE A 280 -18.45 2.38 33.62
C PHE A 280 -19.32 2.16 34.86
N ASP A 281 -19.16 2.93 35.95
CA ASP A 281 -20.00 2.82 37.15
C ASP A 281 -21.50 2.99 36.85
N PHE A 282 -21.83 3.87 35.89
CA PHE A 282 -23.19 4.00 35.37
C PHE A 282 -23.65 2.74 34.63
N PHE A 283 -22.84 2.22 33.69
CA PHE A 283 -23.17 1.03 32.90
C PHE A 283 -23.44 -0.19 33.80
N CYS A 284 -22.68 -0.30 34.90
CA CYS A 284 -22.74 -1.38 35.88
C CYS A 284 -23.76 -1.16 37.02
N GLY A 285 -24.54 -0.07 36.96
CA GLY A 285 -25.68 0.18 37.85
C GLY A 285 -25.31 0.66 39.26
N CYS A 286 -24.22 1.42 39.40
CA CYS A 286 -23.87 2.09 40.65
C CYS A 286 -24.87 3.21 40.98
N ALA A 287 -25.35 3.26 42.21
CA ALA A 287 -26.52 4.07 42.58
C ALA A 287 -26.29 5.59 42.60
N SER A 288 -25.03 6.04 42.61
CA SER A 288 -24.62 7.44 42.53
C SER A 288 -24.22 7.91 41.12
N ALA A 289 -24.14 6.99 40.17
CA ALA A 289 -23.53 7.24 38.87
C ALA A 289 -24.43 8.02 37.92
N THR A 290 -23.82 8.75 37.00
CA THR A 290 -24.46 9.41 35.87
C THR A 290 -23.52 9.34 34.68
N ALA A 291 -23.98 8.82 33.54
CA ALA A 291 -23.24 8.94 32.28
C ALA A 291 -22.95 10.43 31.98
N PRO A 292 -21.77 10.79 31.44
CA PRO A 292 -21.48 12.17 31.03
C PRO A 292 -22.33 12.59 29.83
N CYS A 293 -22.45 11.72 28.82
CA CYS A 293 -23.26 11.91 27.62
C CYS A 293 -24.24 10.73 27.44
N PRO A 294 -25.30 10.61 28.27
CA PRO A 294 -26.28 9.54 28.14
C PRO A 294 -26.97 9.63 26.78
N MET A 295 -26.89 8.58 25.97
CA MET A 295 -27.49 8.59 24.65
C MET A 295 -29.02 8.71 24.72
N CYS A 296 -29.69 8.11 25.72
CA CYS A 296 -31.15 8.20 25.84
C CYS A 296 -31.60 9.42 26.69
N PRO A 297 -32.64 10.19 26.27
CA PRO A 297 -33.08 11.40 26.97
C PRO A 297 -33.62 11.20 28.41
N ASP A 298 -33.92 9.96 28.81
CA ASP A 298 -34.28 9.60 30.18
C ASP A 298 -33.07 9.28 31.07
N GLY A 299 -31.86 9.38 30.51
CA GLY A 299 -30.59 9.03 31.12
C GLY A 299 -30.20 7.56 30.94
N SER A 300 -31.04 6.73 30.31
CA SER A 300 -30.78 5.29 30.18
C SER A 300 -29.79 4.92 29.07
N ILE A 301 -29.46 3.63 29.02
CA ILE A 301 -28.72 2.95 27.94
C ILE A 301 -29.51 1.72 27.43
N ASP A 302 -30.80 1.65 27.74
CA ASP A 302 -31.70 0.54 27.37
C ASP A 302 -32.25 0.77 25.96
N ILE A 303 -31.39 0.55 24.96
CA ILE A 303 -31.68 0.75 23.54
C ILE A 303 -32.40 -0.46 22.92
N THR A 304 -33.36 -0.22 22.01
CA THR A 304 -34.12 -1.30 21.37
C THR A 304 -33.48 -1.83 20.09
N ASN A 305 -32.58 -1.06 19.45
CA ASN A 305 -31.84 -1.45 18.23
C ASN A 305 -30.31 -1.55 18.46
N PRO A 306 -29.79 -2.31 19.44
CA PRO A 306 -28.36 -2.30 19.81
C PRO A 306 -27.40 -2.66 18.67
N ALA A 307 -27.81 -3.53 17.74
CA ALA A 307 -27.00 -3.98 16.62
C ALA A 307 -27.17 -3.14 15.34
N ALA A 308 -27.97 -2.06 15.36
CA ALA A 308 -28.06 -1.16 14.20
C ALA A 308 -26.74 -0.40 14.03
N ILE A 309 -26.17 -0.46 12.82
CA ILE A 309 -24.98 0.31 12.42
C ILE A 309 -25.40 1.76 12.22
N ILE A 310 -24.57 2.71 12.65
CA ILE A 310 -24.78 4.15 12.48
C ILE A 310 -23.87 4.64 11.34
N PRO A 311 -24.41 4.87 10.13
CA PRO A 311 -23.59 5.11 8.95
C PRO A 311 -22.68 6.34 9.09
N TYR A 312 -21.41 6.16 8.74
CA TYR A 312 -20.36 7.19 8.67
C TYR A 312 -20.11 7.96 9.98
N LEU A 313 -20.55 7.43 11.14
CA LEU A 313 -20.22 8.03 12.44
C LEU A 313 -18.84 7.55 12.90
N ILE A 314 -17.78 8.17 12.39
CA ILE A 314 -16.41 7.81 12.78
C ILE A 314 -16.21 8.07 14.27
N ILE A 315 -15.94 6.99 15.02
CA ILE A 315 -15.42 7.00 16.38
C ILE A 315 -14.00 6.41 16.38
N PRO A 316 -13.19 6.61 17.44
CA PRO A 316 -11.87 5.96 17.53
C PRO A 316 -11.98 4.45 17.30
N ASN A 317 -11.18 3.95 16.35
CA ASN A 317 -11.10 2.54 15.95
C ASN A 317 -12.38 1.94 15.31
N ASN A 318 -13.41 2.72 14.94
CA ASN A 318 -14.54 2.23 14.16
C ASN A 318 -15.25 3.34 13.34
N GLU A 319 -15.28 3.20 12.02
CA GLU A 319 -15.93 4.16 11.11
C GLU A 319 -17.47 4.06 11.06
N ASN A 320 -18.00 2.88 11.42
CA ASN A 320 -19.43 2.54 11.34
C ASN A 320 -19.87 1.81 12.62
N PRO A 321 -19.92 2.52 13.77
CA PRO A 321 -20.25 1.93 15.06
C PRO A 321 -21.70 1.48 15.14
N THR A 322 -21.91 0.40 15.88
CA THR A 322 -23.26 0.00 16.30
C THR A 322 -23.81 0.96 17.36
N CYS A 323 -25.14 1.05 17.43
CA CYS A 323 -25.86 1.73 18.50
C CYS A 323 -25.44 1.29 19.91
N GLN A 324 -25.03 0.02 20.09
CA GLN A 324 -24.46 -0.45 21.37
C GLN A 324 -23.10 0.18 21.65
N GLN A 325 -22.18 0.17 20.69
CA GLN A 325 -20.85 0.79 20.86
C GLN A 325 -20.97 2.30 21.12
N LEU A 326 -21.87 3.00 20.42
CA LEU A 326 -22.10 4.42 20.67
C LEU A 326 -22.74 4.68 22.05
N ALA A 327 -23.71 3.86 22.46
CA ALA A 327 -24.31 3.96 23.79
C ALA A 327 -23.30 3.71 24.91
N THR A 328 -22.35 2.78 24.73
CA THR A 328 -21.25 2.58 25.68
C THR A 328 -20.28 3.76 25.65
N LEU A 329 -19.90 4.25 24.46
CA LEU A 329 -18.98 5.39 24.32
C LEU A 329 -19.52 6.65 25.01
N GLY A 330 -20.83 6.92 24.95
CA GLY A 330 -21.46 8.05 25.66
C GLY A 330 -21.43 7.94 27.19
N VAL A 331 -21.23 6.74 27.74
CA VAL A 331 -21.01 6.53 29.19
C VAL A 331 -19.58 6.88 29.60
N ILE A 332 -18.60 6.83 28.69
CA ILE A 332 -17.18 7.09 29.02
C ILE A 332 -16.61 8.39 28.43
N ALA A 333 -17.20 8.96 27.38
CA ALA A 333 -16.69 10.18 26.75
C ALA A 333 -16.86 11.41 27.65
N GLU A 334 -15.76 12.13 27.96
CA GLU A 334 -15.85 13.43 28.62
C GLU A 334 -16.10 14.56 27.59
N PRO A 335 -17.05 15.49 27.83
CA PRO A 335 -17.34 16.58 26.90
C PRO A 335 -16.12 17.46 26.61
N GLY A 336 -15.68 17.48 25.35
CA GLY A 336 -14.50 18.24 24.91
C GLY A 336 -13.14 17.56 25.08
N GLU A 337 -13.08 16.26 25.43
CA GLU A 337 -11.83 15.46 25.44
C GLU A 337 -11.67 14.59 24.17
N LEU A 338 -12.69 14.55 23.32
CA LEU A 338 -12.70 13.89 22.00
C LEU A 338 -13.11 14.89 20.89
N VAL A 339 -13.27 14.43 19.65
CA VAL A 339 -13.78 15.21 18.48
C VAL A 339 -15.26 15.65 18.66
N LEU A 340 -15.81 15.46 19.85
CA LEU A 340 -17.19 15.74 20.24
C LEU A 340 -17.17 16.91 21.23
N ASP A 341 -17.34 18.13 20.71
CA ASP A 341 -17.40 19.37 21.49
C ASP A 341 -18.58 19.39 22.49
N ASP A 342 -19.62 18.57 22.25
CA ASP A 342 -20.74 18.35 23.15
C ASP A 342 -21.32 16.92 23.05
N CYS A 343 -22.30 16.63 23.91
CA CYS A 343 -23.00 15.33 23.93
C CYS A 343 -24.02 15.16 22.78
N SER A 344 -24.28 16.19 21.97
CA SER A 344 -25.39 16.16 21.01
C SER A 344 -25.23 15.04 19.98
N THR A 345 -24.00 14.76 19.54
CA THR A 345 -23.70 13.65 18.61
C THR A 345 -24.28 12.32 19.07
N PHE A 346 -24.27 12.04 20.38
CA PHE A 346 -24.93 10.87 20.99
C PHE A 346 -26.45 11.03 21.02
N GLU A 347 -26.95 12.12 21.64
CA GLU A 347 -28.40 12.40 21.79
C GLU A 347 -29.15 12.37 20.45
N ASN A 348 -28.49 12.79 19.37
CA ASN A 348 -29.01 12.78 18.00
C ASN A 348 -29.25 11.36 17.45
N GLN A 349 -28.47 10.34 17.88
CA GLN A 349 -28.66 8.95 17.43
C GLN A 349 -29.65 8.17 18.30
N ALA A 350 -30.01 8.70 19.49
CA ALA A 350 -30.90 8.07 20.46
C ALA A 350 -32.16 7.45 19.83
N ASN A 351 -32.74 8.17 18.88
CA ASN A 351 -33.99 7.87 18.22
C ASN A 351 -33.88 6.69 17.23
N PHE A 352 -32.81 6.68 16.42
CA PHE A 352 -32.47 5.58 15.50
C PHE A 352 -32.14 4.30 16.28
N CYS A 353 -31.39 4.44 17.38
CA CYS A 353 -31.09 3.36 18.32
C CYS A 353 -32.31 2.93 19.17
N GLY A 354 -33.43 3.66 19.06
CA GLY A 354 -34.70 3.32 19.70
C GLY A 354 -34.69 3.46 21.22
N CYS A 355 -34.11 4.54 21.74
CA CYS A 355 -34.12 4.93 23.14
C CYS A 355 -35.56 5.21 23.67
N PRO A 356 -35.85 4.87 24.94
CA PRO A 356 -37.11 5.23 25.59
C PRO A 356 -37.34 6.76 25.58
N GLY A 357 -38.54 7.18 25.18
CA GLY A 357 -38.94 8.60 25.18
C GLY A 357 -38.36 9.44 24.04
N ALA A 358 -37.42 8.92 23.24
CA ALA A 358 -37.04 9.54 21.97
C ALA A 358 -38.22 9.47 20.97
N SER A 359 -38.32 10.47 20.09
CA SER A 359 -39.38 10.57 19.09
C SER A 359 -38.86 11.15 17.79
N LYS A 360 -39.25 10.57 16.64
CA LYS A 360 -38.95 11.08 15.29
C LYS A 360 -39.20 12.60 15.22
N PRO A 361 -38.20 13.42 14.81
CA PRO A 361 -38.40 14.86 14.69
C PRO A 361 -39.52 15.17 13.69
N GLU A 362 -40.30 16.22 13.95
CA GLU A 362 -41.43 16.61 13.07
C GLU A 362 -40.92 17.08 11.69
N GLU A 363 -39.71 17.66 11.65
CA GLU A 363 -38.95 18.01 10.46
C GLU A 363 -37.64 17.18 10.48
N ALA A 364 -37.65 16.05 9.78
CA ALA A 364 -36.54 15.10 9.68
C ALA A 364 -35.82 15.21 8.32
N CYS A 365 -34.60 14.69 8.21
CA CYS A 365 -33.91 14.64 6.92
C CYS A 365 -34.62 13.70 5.93
N GLU A 366 -34.80 14.18 4.70
CA GLU A 366 -35.28 13.38 3.57
C GLU A 366 -34.09 12.76 2.83
N PHE A 367 -34.20 11.49 2.43
CA PHE A 367 -33.17 10.80 1.63
C PHE A 367 -33.38 11.04 0.13
N CYS A 368 -34.51 10.61 -0.44
CA CYS A 368 -34.93 11.14 -1.74
C CYS A 368 -35.49 12.57 -1.57
N PRO A 369 -35.12 13.55 -2.42
CA PRO A 369 -35.67 14.90 -2.35
C PRO A 369 -37.18 14.91 -2.60
N GLY A 370 -37.97 15.32 -1.60
CA GLY A 370 -39.43 15.24 -1.57
C GLY A 370 -40.02 14.14 -0.68
N GLY A 371 -39.21 13.53 0.19
CA GLY A 371 -39.67 12.67 1.29
C GLY A 371 -40.24 11.31 0.88
N GLY A 372 -39.91 10.85 -0.33
CA GLY A 372 -40.30 9.53 -0.82
C GLY A 372 -39.33 8.43 -0.42
N ASP A 373 -39.82 7.20 -0.30
CA ASP A 373 -38.98 6.01 -0.15
C ASP A 373 -38.05 5.83 -1.39
N PRO A 374 -36.81 5.35 -1.22
CA PRO A 374 -35.92 5.04 -2.34
C PRO A 374 -36.55 3.98 -3.27
N PRO A 375 -36.63 4.22 -4.60
CA PRO A 375 -37.21 3.26 -5.54
C PRO A 375 -36.52 1.89 -5.58
N ASN A 376 -35.24 1.82 -5.22
CA ASN A 376 -34.46 0.60 -5.09
C ASN A 376 -34.11 0.33 -3.61
N PRO A 377 -35.08 0.01 -2.71
CA PRO A 377 -34.85 0.00 -1.27
C PRO A 377 -33.86 -1.08 -0.83
N ASP A 378 -33.89 -2.25 -1.47
CA ASP A 378 -33.04 -3.41 -1.16
C ASP A 378 -31.65 -3.35 -1.86
N LEU A 379 -31.32 -2.26 -2.55
CA LEU A 379 -30.00 -2.09 -3.17
C LEU A 379 -28.97 -1.78 -2.09
N VAL A 380 -27.93 -2.61 -2.01
CA VAL A 380 -26.73 -2.39 -1.19
C VAL A 380 -25.86 -1.34 -1.87
N THR A 381 -25.50 -0.29 -1.14
CA THR A 381 -24.57 0.75 -1.57
C THR A 381 -23.12 0.27 -1.51
N PRO A 382 -22.13 0.97 -2.12
CA PRO A 382 -20.72 0.58 -2.04
C PRO A 382 -20.14 0.45 -0.62
N PHE A 383 -20.87 0.93 0.39
CA PHE A 383 -20.48 1.00 1.81
C PHE A 383 -21.13 -0.10 2.65
N GLY A 384 -21.96 -0.96 2.06
CA GLY A 384 -22.58 -2.13 2.71
C GLY A 384 -24.00 -1.91 3.22
N ASP A 385 -24.38 -0.68 3.57
CA ASP A 385 -25.77 -0.33 3.93
C ASP A 385 -26.71 -0.43 2.72
N THR A 386 -27.97 -0.85 2.93
CA THR A 386 -29.01 -0.72 1.91
C THR A 386 -29.53 0.72 1.80
N CYS A 387 -30.01 1.07 0.62
CA CYS A 387 -30.75 2.31 0.36
C CYS A 387 -31.89 2.56 1.37
N LYS A 388 -32.58 1.49 1.80
CA LYS A 388 -33.61 1.58 2.83
C LYS A 388 -33.03 1.91 4.21
N GLU A 389 -31.90 1.33 4.59
CA GLU A 389 -31.27 1.60 5.89
C GLU A 389 -30.74 3.03 5.98
N LEU A 390 -30.12 3.54 4.90
CA LEU A 390 -29.75 4.97 4.80
C LEU A 390 -30.98 5.89 4.84
N GLY A 391 -32.06 5.51 4.14
CA GLY A 391 -33.32 6.24 4.14
C GLY A 391 -34.01 6.28 5.52
N ASP A 392 -34.06 5.14 6.21
CA ASP A 392 -34.55 5.05 7.57
C ASP A 392 -33.68 5.90 8.51
N TYR A 393 -32.34 5.77 8.44
CA TYR A 393 -31.38 6.50 9.27
C TYR A 393 -31.54 8.02 9.19
N LEU A 394 -31.50 8.60 7.98
CA LEU A 394 -31.69 10.04 7.79
C LEU A 394 -33.03 10.51 8.37
N SER A 395 -34.06 9.66 8.28
CA SER A 395 -35.40 9.99 8.78
C SER A 395 -35.53 10.06 10.30
N PHE A 396 -34.47 9.77 11.07
CA PHE A 396 -34.38 10.03 12.52
C PHE A 396 -33.63 11.31 12.87
N LEU A 397 -32.82 11.85 11.95
CA LEU A 397 -32.02 13.05 12.15
C LEU A 397 -32.88 14.32 11.96
N PRO A 398 -32.69 15.36 12.78
CA PRO A 398 -33.44 16.61 12.68
C PRO A 398 -32.93 17.51 11.53
N ALA A 399 -33.81 18.41 11.08
CA ALA A 399 -33.60 19.31 9.95
C ALA A 399 -32.27 20.11 9.95
N ASP A 400 -31.73 20.45 11.12
CA ASP A 400 -30.49 21.24 11.28
C ASP A 400 -29.20 20.43 11.10
N GLN A 401 -29.27 19.09 11.14
CA GLN A 401 -28.13 18.20 10.86
C GLN A 401 -28.07 17.72 9.41
N CYS A 402 -29.13 17.95 8.63
CA CYS A 402 -29.20 17.49 7.25
C CYS A 402 -28.11 18.11 6.38
N ASP A 403 -27.71 19.36 6.66
CA ASP A 403 -26.77 20.13 5.85
C ASP A 403 -25.33 20.05 6.41
N SER A 404 -24.95 18.89 6.94
CA SER A 404 -23.59 18.57 7.39
C SER A 404 -22.91 17.65 6.38
N ASP A 405 -21.59 17.82 6.15
CA ASP A 405 -20.84 17.14 5.08
C ASP A 405 -21.05 15.60 5.07
N ARG A 406 -21.09 14.99 6.26
CA ARG A 406 -21.41 13.57 6.46
C ARG A 406 -22.79 13.18 5.93
N ILE A 407 -23.80 13.99 6.22
CA ILE A 407 -25.18 13.70 5.82
C ILE A 407 -25.40 14.03 4.35
N ASP A 408 -24.73 15.04 3.80
CA ASP A 408 -24.68 15.25 2.35
C ASP A 408 -24.02 14.07 1.62
N PHE A 409 -22.95 13.47 2.16
CA PHE A 409 -22.36 12.24 1.60
C PHE A 409 -23.35 11.05 1.57
N ILE A 410 -24.17 10.90 2.63
CA ILE A 410 -25.26 9.91 2.65
C ILE A 410 -26.35 10.26 1.63
N LYS A 411 -26.77 11.53 1.56
CA LYS A 411 -27.77 11.99 0.57
C LYS A 411 -27.32 11.73 -0.86
N ARG A 412 -26.03 11.88 -1.21
CA ARG A 412 -25.53 11.59 -2.58
C ARG A 412 -25.73 10.13 -3.03
N GLN A 413 -26.00 9.20 -2.11
CA GLN A 413 -26.39 7.84 -2.45
C GLN A 413 -27.82 7.77 -3.04
N ASP A 414 -28.63 8.83 -2.93
CA ASP A 414 -29.99 8.93 -3.47
C ASP A 414 -30.04 8.62 -4.98
N PHE A 415 -29.01 9.01 -5.71
CA PHE A 415 -28.82 8.71 -7.13
C PHE A 415 -28.72 7.20 -7.39
N LEU A 416 -27.87 6.47 -6.66
CA LEU A 416 -27.73 5.00 -6.78
C LEU A 416 -29.05 4.31 -6.45
N CYS A 417 -29.71 4.79 -5.40
CA CYS A 417 -31.00 4.33 -4.92
C CYS A 417 -32.18 4.67 -5.85
N GLY A 418 -31.92 5.40 -6.94
CA GLY A 418 -32.87 5.70 -8.00
C GLY A 418 -33.83 6.85 -7.71
N CYS A 419 -33.54 7.71 -6.73
CA CYS A 419 -34.39 8.84 -6.36
C CYS A 419 -34.61 9.76 -7.57
N PRO A 420 -35.87 10.08 -7.95
CA PRO A 420 -36.21 10.68 -9.25
C PRO A 420 -35.83 12.16 -9.39
N THR A 421 -35.24 12.73 -8.35
CA THR A 421 -34.89 14.14 -8.16
C THR A 421 -33.41 14.33 -7.81
N ALA A 422 -32.63 13.24 -7.76
CA ALA A 422 -31.18 13.24 -7.57
C ALA A 422 -30.48 13.95 -8.74
N THR A 423 -30.11 15.22 -8.56
CA THR A 423 -29.38 16.01 -9.57
C THR A 423 -27.96 16.30 -9.10
N THR A 424 -27.01 15.51 -9.61
CA THR A 424 -25.57 15.74 -9.39
C THR A 424 -25.15 17.04 -10.09
N ASN A 425 -24.47 17.94 -9.39
CA ASN A 425 -23.82 19.12 -9.95
C ASN A 425 -22.76 18.72 -10.99
N CYS A 426 -22.09 17.60 -10.74
CA CYS A 426 -21.14 16.92 -11.60
C CYS A 426 -21.79 15.75 -12.35
N ALA A 427 -22.66 16.06 -13.30
CA ALA A 427 -23.23 15.04 -14.19
C ALA A 427 -22.27 14.67 -15.33
N LEU A 428 -22.14 13.38 -15.68
CA LEU A 428 -21.29 12.92 -16.80
C LEU A 428 -21.73 13.51 -18.14
N CYS A 429 -23.03 13.51 -18.45
CA CYS A 429 -23.58 14.20 -19.63
C CYS A 429 -23.80 15.69 -19.32
N GLY A 430 -22.71 16.42 -19.04
CA GLY A 430 -22.74 17.81 -18.54
C GLY A 430 -23.51 18.80 -19.43
N ASN A 431 -23.65 18.53 -20.73
CA ASN A 431 -24.49 19.33 -21.65
C ASN A 431 -26.00 19.27 -21.33
N ASP A 432 -26.48 18.11 -20.87
CA ASP A 432 -27.89 17.83 -20.55
C ASP A 432 -28.15 17.82 -19.03
N GLY A 433 -27.09 17.91 -18.20
CA GLY A 433 -27.19 17.85 -16.74
C GLY A 433 -27.67 16.49 -16.21
N SER A 434 -27.28 15.39 -16.86
CA SER A 434 -27.73 14.05 -16.46
C SER A 434 -26.62 12.99 -16.51
N ASN A 435 -26.81 11.90 -15.76
CA ASN A 435 -25.92 10.73 -15.78
C ASN A 435 -26.44 9.63 -16.72
N LYS A 436 -27.29 9.97 -17.69
CA LYS A 436 -27.93 8.99 -18.56
C LYS A 436 -27.09 8.68 -19.80
N VAL A 437 -26.15 7.76 -19.62
CA VAL A 437 -25.33 7.16 -20.67
C VAL A 437 -26.12 6.15 -21.53
N GLU A 438 -25.73 5.94 -22.78
CA GLU A 438 -26.27 4.87 -23.64
C GLU A 438 -25.54 3.53 -23.39
N PHE A 439 -24.25 3.59 -23.06
CA PHE A 439 -23.35 2.43 -23.03
C PHE A 439 -22.83 2.16 -21.60
N VAL A 440 -23.72 1.80 -20.66
CA VAL A 440 -23.39 1.58 -19.23
C VAL A 440 -22.18 0.64 -19.07
N ASP A 441 -22.21 -0.55 -19.67
CA ASP A 441 -21.18 -1.60 -19.49
C ASP A 441 -19.85 -1.34 -20.24
N ARG A 442 -19.72 -0.18 -20.90
CA ARG A 442 -18.56 0.17 -21.73
C ARG A 442 -17.42 0.65 -20.86
N HIS A 443 -16.35 -0.14 -20.79
CA HIS A 443 -15.14 0.20 -20.06
C HIS A 443 -14.37 1.33 -20.76
N ILE A 444 -13.79 2.24 -19.97
CA ILE A 444 -13.05 3.42 -20.42
C ILE A 444 -11.55 3.13 -20.38
N PRO A 445 -10.85 3.05 -21.53
CA PRO A 445 -9.40 2.83 -21.56
C PRO A 445 -8.62 3.87 -20.76
N LEU A 446 -7.63 3.38 -19.99
CA LEU A 446 -6.60 4.15 -19.28
C LEU A 446 -7.09 5.07 -18.15
N LEU A 447 -8.39 5.27 -17.99
CA LEU A 447 -8.96 5.86 -16.78
C LEU A 447 -8.74 4.91 -15.60
N SER A 448 -8.24 5.42 -14.48
CA SER A 448 -8.21 4.71 -13.20
C SER A 448 -8.99 5.51 -12.17
N LEU A 449 -9.93 4.85 -11.52
CA LEU A 449 -10.56 5.32 -10.29
C LEU A 449 -9.85 4.66 -9.08
N PRO A 450 -10.11 5.12 -7.86
CA PRO A 450 -9.82 4.30 -6.67
C PRO A 450 -10.44 2.90 -6.85
N LEU A 451 -9.66 1.87 -6.54
CA LEU A 451 -10.03 0.45 -6.60
C LEU A 451 -10.38 -0.16 -7.99
N ASN A 452 -10.57 0.62 -9.06
CA ASN A 452 -10.82 0.08 -10.41
C ASN A 452 -9.97 0.74 -11.52
N THR A 453 -9.20 -0.07 -12.25
CA THR A 453 -8.49 0.31 -13.48
C THR A 453 -9.32 -0.04 -14.73
N ASN A 454 -9.62 0.95 -15.56
CA ASN A 454 -10.53 0.87 -16.72
C ASN A 454 -12.03 0.70 -16.34
N PRO A 455 -12.60 1.58 -15.50
CA PRO A 455 -13.99 1.48 -15.06
C PRO A 455 -14.98 1.54 -16.23
N THR A 456 -16.16 0.97 -16.03
CA THR A 456 -17.31 1.16 -16.92
C THR A 456 -17.84 2.59 -16.87
N CYS A 457 -18.53 3.01 -17.93
CA CYS A 457 -19.33 4.23 -17.95
C CYS A 457 -20.41 4.25 -16.85
N GLY A 458 -20.88 3.08 -16.39
CA GLY A 458 -21.70 2.93 -15.19
C GLY A 458 -20.93 3.31 -13.92
N GLU A 459 -19.81 2.66 -13.63
CA GLU A 459 -18.99 2.94 -12.45
C GLU A 459 -18.46 4.38 -12.41
N VAL A 460 -18.17 5.01 -13.56
CA VAL A 460 -17.84 6.44 -13.61
C VAL A 460 -19.04 7.31 -13.26
N VAL A 461 -20.25 6.98 -13.72
CA VAL A 461 -21.50 7.65 -13.32
C VAL A 461 -21.74 7.53 -11.81
N GLU A 462 -21.53 6.33 -11.25
CA GLU A 462 -21.71 6.07 -9.82
C GLU A 462 -20.66 6.82 -8.98
N PHE A 463 -19.39 6.76 -9.39
CA PHE A 463 -18.31 7.52 -8.76
C PHE A 463 -18.54 9.04 -8.80
N MET A 464 -18.97 9.58 -9.95
CA MET A 464 -19.29 11.01 -10.08
C MET A 464 -20.46 11.44 -9.20
N ALA A 465 -21.45 10.58 -8.99
CA ALA A 465 -22.59 10.86 -8.12
C ALA A 465 -22.20 10.85 -6.64
N VAL A 466 -21.47 9.82 -6.18
CA VAL A 466 -21.01 9.72 -4.79
C VAL A 466 -20.08 10.88 -4.40
N ASN A 467 -19.22 11.31 -5.33
CA ASN A 467 -18.25 12.39 -5.09
C ASN A 467 -18.75 13.78 -5.54
N ASP A 468 -20.07 13.98 -5.68
CA ASP A 468 -20.68 15.23 -6.18
C ASP A 468 -20.53 16.42 -5.21
N GLY A 469 -19.43 17.15 -5.35
CA GLY A 469 -19.08 18.31 -4.53
C GLY A 469 -17.59 18.29 -4.14
N ASP A 470 -17.05 17.10 -3.93
CA ASP A 470 -15.65 16.87 -3.59
C ASP A 470 -14.80 16.79 -4.86
N LEU A 471 -15.41 16.32 -5.96
CA LEU A 471 -14.90 16.54 -7.31
C LEU A 471 -14.83 18.03 -7.62
N SER A 472 -13.62 18.59 -7.47
CA SER A 472 -13.27 19.91 -8.00
C SER A 472 -13.79 20.07 -9.44
N GLY A 473 -14.17 21.28 -9.84
CA GLY A 473 -14.68 21.54 -11.19
C GLY A 473 -13.73 21.04 -12.32
N SER A 474 -12.42 21.00 -12.05
CA SER A 474 -11.41 20.36 -12.90
C SER A 474 -11.56 18.83 -13.00
N GLY A 475 -11.70 18.12 -11.87
CA GLY A 475 -11.92 16.67 -11.87
C GLY A 475 -13.26 16.30 -12.53
N CYS A 476 -14.29 17.11 -12.30
CA CYS A 476 -15.55 16.97 -13.00
C CYS A 476 -15.42 17.17 -14.52
N THR A 477 -14.71 18.22 -14.96
CA THR A 477 -14.47 18.48 -16.39
C THR A 477 -13.71 17.32 -17.05
N ALA A 478 -12.70 16.76 -16.38
CA ALA A 478 -11.92 15.63 -16.91
C ALA A 478 -12.78 14.37 -17.11
N LEU A 479 -13.64 14.02 -16.14
CA LEU A 479 -14.54 12.87 -16.33
C LEU A 479 -15.61 13.15 -17.41
N GLN A 480 -16.04 14.41 -17.56
CA GLN A 480 -16.90 14.86 -18.65
C GLN A 480 -16.25 14.79 -20.05
N GLU A 481 -14.93 14.58 -20.20
CA GLU A 481 -14.31 14.37 -21.52
C GLU A 481 -14.75 13.02 -22.12
N TYR A 482 -15.00 12.00 -21.29
CA TYR A 482 -15.50 10.69 -21.72
C TYR A 482 -16.99 10.64 -22.08
N GLN A 483 -17.74 11.74 -21.86
CA GLN A 483 -19.21 11.76 -22.00
C GLN A 483 -19.69 11.27 -23.38
N GLY A 484 -18.97 11.62 -24.45
CA GLY A 484 -19.31 11.19 -25.81
C GLY A 484 -19.11 9.69 -26.02
N TYR A 485 -18.03 9.12 -25.49
CA TYR A 485 -17.73 7.70 -25.59
C TYR A 485 -18.74 6.83 -24.84
N CYS A 486 -19.27 7.33 -23.72
CA CYS A 486 -20.37 6.71 -22.98
C CYS A 486 -21.75 6.90 -23.64
N GLY A 487 -21.84 7.62 -24.75
CA GLY A 487 -23.09 7.83 -25.49
C GLY A 487 -24.03 8.84 -24.84
N CYS A 488 -23.49 9.87 -24.18
CA CYS A 488 -24.30 10.99 -23.72
C CYS A 488 -25.00 11.69 -24.92
N PRO A 489 -26.28 12.10 -24.77
CA PRO A 489 -26.99 12.75 -25.87
C PRO A 489 -26.32 14.07 -26.28
N SER A 490 -26.62 14.52 -27.50
CA SER A 490 -26.14 15.80 -28.05
C SER A 490 -24.60 15.92 -28.27
N VAL A 491 -23.80 14.93 -27.91
CA VAL A 491 -22.33 14.95 -28.03
C VAL A 491 -21.89 14.19 -29.31
N PRO A 492 -21.53 14.88 -30.41
CA PRO A 492 -21.03 14.22 -31.61
C PRO A 492 -19.60 13.71 -31.42
N SER A 493 -19.27 12.57 -32.04
CA SER A 493 -17.88 12.10 -32.12
C SER A 493 -17.01 13.13 -32.81
N ILE A 494 -15.92 13.53 -32.15
CA ILE A 494 -15.05 14.63 -32.59
C ILE A 494 -14.31 14.23 -33.87
N ASN A 495 -13.88 12.97 -33.97
CA ASN A 495 -13.08 12.41 -35.07
C ASN A 495 -11.83 13.26 -35.41
N ALA A 496 -11.26 13.93 -34.41
CA ALA A 496 -9.98 14.63 -34.55
C ALA A 496 -8.80 13.64 -34.73
N CYS A 497 -8.98 12.42 -34.23
CA CYS A 497 -7.98 11.38 -34.14
C CYS A 497 -8.35 10.17 -35.02
N SER A 498 -7.37 9.29 -35.27
CA SER A 498 -7.62 8.01 -35.91
C SER A 498 -6.86 6.90 -35.17
N PHE A 499 -7.57 5.81 -34.85
CA PHE A 499 -7.00 4.65 -34.19
C PHE A 499 -5.96 3.95 -35.09
N CYS A 500 -6.19 3.94 -36.40
CA CYS A 500 -5.19 3.53 -37.39
C CYS A 500 -4.25 4.72 -37.68
N PRO A 501 -2.92 4.65 -37.45
CA PRO A 501 -2.03 5.81 -37.58
C PRO A 501 -1.98 6.44 -38.97
N ASN A 502 -2.18 5.65 -40.04
CA ASN A 502 -2.24 6.11 -41.42
C ASN A 502 -3.67 6.49 -41.88
N GLY A 503 -4.64 6.49 -40.96
CA GLY A 503 -6.07 6.51 -41.26
C GLY A 503 -6.61 5.16 -41.73
N GLY A 504 -7.88 5.14 -42.14
CA GLY A 504 -8.62 3.92 -42.47
C GLY A 504 -9.45 3.41 -41.28
N SER A 505 -9.77 2.11 -41.30
CA SER A 505 -10.47 1.41 -40.22
C SER A 505 -9.79 0.07 -39.95
N PRO A 506 -9.88 -0.47 -38.73
CA PRO A 506 -9.46 -1.84 -38.44
C PRO A 506 -10.21 -2.86 -39.30
N SER A 507 -9.55 -3.96 -39.63
CA SER A 507 -10.16 -5.06 -40.38
C SER A 507 -10.83 -6.12 -39.47
N ASN A 508 -10.52 -6.13 -38.17
CA ASN A 508 -11.01 -7.12 -37.22
C ASN A 508 -11.63 -6.47 -35.96
N LEU A 509 -12.79 -5.83 -36.14
CA LEU A 509 -13.47 -5.02 -35.10
C LEU A 509 -13.89 -5.82 -33.85
N GLU A 510 -14.20 -7.11 -34.02
CA GLU A 510 -14.62 -8.02 -32.95
C GLU A 510 -13.43 -8.65 -32.18
N LYS A 511 -12.18 -8.42 -32.59
CA LYS A 511 -11.00 -8.95 -31.90
C LYS A 511 -10.87 -8.30 -30.52
N VAL A 512 -10.87 -9.14 -29.49
CA VAL A 512 -10.43 -8.82 -28.12
C VAL A 512 -8.91 -8.68 -28.13
N VAL A 513 -8.38 -7.59 -27.58
CA VAL A 513 -6.92 -7.26 -27.55
C VAL A 513 -6.35 -7.02 -26.16
N SER A 514 -7.23 -6.90 -25.18
CA SER A 514 -7.00 -6.95 -23.73
C SER A 514 -8.26 -7.61 -23.15
N ASP A 515 -8.19 -8.22 -21.97
CA ASP A 515 -9.32 -8.97 -21.37
C ASP A 515 -10.64 -8.16 -21.29
N VAL A 516 -10.51 -6.83 -21.30
CA VAL A 516 -11.59 -5.84 -21.23
C VAL A 516 -11.99 -5.26 -22.60
N PHE A 517 -11.10 -5.25 -23.60
CA PHE A 517 -11.24 -4.37 -24.78
C PHE A 517 -11.28 -5.09 -26.13
N THR A 518 -12.22 -4.68 -26.97
CA THR A 518 -12.26 -4.99 -28.41
C THR A 518 -11.68 -3.87 -29.26
N CYS A 519 -11.24 -4.22 -30.47
CA CYS A 519 -10.82 -3.25 -31.49
C CYS A 519 -11.90 -2.22 -31.84
N GLN A 520 -13.19 -2.58 -31.82
CA GLN A 520 -14.29 -1.62 -31.96
C GLN A 520 -14.33 -0.64 -30.78
N ALA A 521 -14.20 -1.11 -29.53
CA ALA A 521 -14.22 -0.24 -28.36
C ALA A 521 -13.06 0.77 -28.37
N LEU A 522 -11.85 0.34 -28.73
CA LEU A 522 -10.70 1.25 -28.86
C LEU A 522 -10.86 2.22 -30.05
N GLN A 523 -11.44 1.79 -31.18
CA GLN A 523 -11.74 2.69 -32.29
C GLN A 523 -12.81 3.73 -31.90
N ASP A 524 -13.87 3.30 -31.22
CA ASP A 524 -14.94 4.17 -30.72
C ASP A 524 -14.34 5.22 -29.77
N PHE A 525 -13.52 4.79 -28.80
CA PHE A 525 -12.84 5.67 -27.83
C PHE A 525 -12.04 6.77 -28.54
N VAL A 526 -11.15 6.37 -29.46
CA VAL A 526 -10.33 7.32 -30.25
C VAL A 526 -11.18 8.26 -31.12
N SER A 527 -12.42 7.90 -31.47
CA SER A 527 -13.31 8.80 -32.22
C SER A 527 -13.86 9.97 -31.38
N PHE A 528 -13.77 9.90 -30.05
CA PHE A 528 -14.19 10.97 -29.12
C PHE A 528 -13.04 11.81 -28.56
N LEU A 529 -11.80 11.32 -28.60
CA LEU A 529 -10.64 12.08 -28.11
C LEU A 529 -10.46 13.43 -28.85
N PRO A 530 -10.07 14.50 -28.13
CA PRO A 530 -9.73 15.79 -28.74
C PRO A 530 -8.36 15.72 -29.43
N GLY A 531 -8.14 16.63 -30.38
CA GLY A 531 -7.01 16.55 -31.33
C GLY A 531 -5.63 16.81 -30.73
N ASP A 532 -5.55 17.34 -29.51
CA ASP A 532 -4.32 17.59 -28.76
C ASP A 532 -3.86 16.40 -27.92
N GLU A 533 -4.77 15.55 -27.43
CA GLU A 533 -4.43 14.26 -26.79
C GLU A 533 -3.83 13.25 -27.77
N CYS A 534 -4.13 13.38 -29.07
CA CYS A 534 -3.71 12.45 -30.11
C CYS A 534 -2.40 12.87 -30.81
N GLY A 535 -1.60 13.73 -30.18
CA GLY A 535 -0.25 14.06 -30.63
C GLY A 535 0.76 12.94 -30.33
N THR A 536 1.84 12.88 -31.09
CA THR A 536 2.97 11.93 -30.93
C THR A 536 3.87 12.21 -29.71
N ASN A 537 3.26 12.73 -28.64
CA ASN A 537 3.86 13.01 -27.34
C ASN A 537 2.96 12.47 -26.20
N SER A 538 1.79 11.90 -26.53
CA SER A 538 0.85 11.31 -25.58
C SER A 538 1.17 9.82 -25.46
N SER A 539 1.75 9.45 -24.32
CA SER A 539 2.04 8.05 -23.94
C SER A 539 0.80 7.15 -24.04
N ASP A 540 -0.35 7.74 -23.76
CA ASP A 540 -1.61 7.05 -23.54
C ASP A 540 -2.26 6.76 -24.88
N PHE A 541 -2.20 7.73 -25.81
CA PHE A 541 -2.57 7.52 -27.20
C PHE A 541 -1.61 6.58 -27.93
N GLU A 542 -0.31 6.62 -27.65
CA GLU A 542 0.66 5.65 -28.22
C GLU A 542 0.42 4.21 -27.72
N GLN A 543 0.04 4.02 -26.45
CA GLN A 543 -0.39 2.73 -25.93
C GLN A 543 -1.65 2.21 -26.63
N ILE A 544 -2.66 3.07 -26.86
CA ILE A 544 -3.88 2.68 -27.59
C ILE A 544 -3.57 2.36 -29.06
N GLN A 545 -2.72 3.16 -29.72
CA GLN A 545 -2.32 2.90 -31.11
C GLN A 545 -1.43 1.66 -31.27
N ALA A 546 -0.77 1.16 -30.23
CA ALA A 546 -0.01 -0.10 -30.30
C ALA A 546 -0.91 -1.30 -30.66
N PHE A 547 -2.18 -1.30 -30.24
CA PHE A 547 -3.17 -2.32 -30.63
C PHE A 547 -3.60 -2.24 -32.10
N ALA A 548 -3.32 -1.14 -32.82
CA ALA A 548 -3.78 -0.93 -34.20
C ALA A 548 -3.29 -2.02 -35.18
N TYR A 549 -2.09 -2.58 -34.95
CA TYR A 549 -1.61 -3.71 -35.74
C TYR A 549 -2.42 -4.99 -35.50
N VAL A 550 -2.67 -5.36 -34.23
CA VAL A 550 -3.45 -6.56 -33.86
C VAL A 550 -4.90 -6.46 -34.35
N CYS A 551 -5.45 -5.26 -34.36
CA CYS A 551 -6.75 -4.94 -34.95
C CYS A 551 -6.77 -4.92 -36.49
N GLY A 552 -5.61 -5.08 -37.12
CA GLY A 552 -5.44 -5.15 -38.57
C GLY A 552 -5.73 -3.82 -39.29
N CYS A 553 -5.22 -2.70 -38.76
CA CYS A 553 -5.21 -1.42 -39.45
C CYS A 553 -4.29 -1.44 -40.70
N PRO A 554 -4.64 -0.73 -41.78
CA PRO A 554 -3.83 -0.68 -43.00
C PRO A 554 -2.49 0.03 -42.77
N ASP A 555 -1.48 -0.40 -43.52
CA ASP A 555 -0.10 0.16 -43.56
C ASP A 555 0.59 0.32 -42.19
N THR A 556 0.05 -0.35 -41.16
CA THR A 556 0.54 -0.30 -39.77
C THR A 556 1.51 -1.44 -39.53
N GLN A 557 2.63 -1.16 -38.86
CA GLN A 557 3.62 -2.16 -38.43
C GLN A 557 3.75 -2.10 -36.91
N PRO A 558 3.91 -3.23 -36.21
CA PRO A 558 4.01 -3.26 -34.75
C PRO A 558 5.40 -2.80 -34.28
N SER A 559 5.49 -2.26 -33.07
CA SER A 559 6.74 -1.74 -32.48
C SER A 559 7.85 -2.81 -32.41
N CYS A 560 7.46 -4.04 -32.09
CA CYS A 560 8.30 -5.23 -32.18
C CYS A 560 7.47 -6.45 -32.58
N THR A 561 8.16 -7.57 -32.83
CA THR A 561 7.56 -8.82 -33.32
C THR A 561 8.27 -10.00 -32.65
N LEU A 562 7.53 -11.07 -32.33
CA LEU A 562 8.12 -12.24 -31.68
C LEU A 562 9.14 -12.94 -32.59
N CYS A 563 8.80 -13.13 -33.88
CA CYS A 563 9.73 -13.66 -34.87
C CYS A 563 10.30 -12.55 -35.78
N PRO A 564 11.59 -12.63 -36.16
CA PRO A 564 12.22 -11.64 -37.05
C PRO A 564 11.43 -11.41 -38.35
N GLY A 565 11.13 -10.13 -38.64
CA GLY A 565 10.46 -9.72 -39.87
C GLY A 565 8.93 -9.76 -39.83
N GLY A 566 8.31 -9.94 -38.66
CA GLY A 566 6.85 -9.89 -38.52
C GLY A 566 6.13 -11.08 -39.17
N ILE A 567 6.75 -12.25 -39.10
CA ILE A 567 6.11 -13.53 -39.44
C ILE A 567 5.47 -14.15 -38.19
N ASP A 568 4.36 -14.85 -38.36
CA ASP A 568 3.74 -15.61 -37.28
C ASP A 568 4.69 -16.69 -36.74
N PRO A 569 4.65 -17.01 -35.43
CA PRO A 569 5.44 -18.09 -34.87
C PRO A 569 5.12 -19.44 -35.54
N PRO A 570 6.11 -20.19 -36.06
CA PRO A 570 5.87 -21.49 -36.71
C PRO A 570 5.18 -22.52 -35.80
N SER A 571 5.29 -22.33 -34.48
CA SER A 571 4.62 -23.14 -33.46
C SER A 571 3.48 -22.39 -32.76
N ALA A 572 2.68 -21.58 -33.46
CA ALA A 572 1.69 -20.68 -32.86
C ALA A 572 0.77 -21.31 -31.78
N SER A 573 0.37 -22.58 -31.92
CA SER A 573 -0.47 -23.29 -30.93
C SER A 573 0.30 -23.99 -29.81
N LYS A 574 1.62 -23.81 -29.70
CA LYS A 574 2.45 -24.35 -28.62
C LYS A 574 2.34 -23.44 -27.40
N LEU A 575 2.18 -24.03 -26.21
CA LEU A 575 2.17 -23.32 -24.94
C LEU A 575 3.56 -22.74 -24.59
N ILE A 576 3.57 -21.59 -23.93
CA ILE A 576 4.77 -20.92 -23.40
C ILE A 576 4.81 -21.01 -21.87
N GLY A 577 5.49 -22.03 -21.35
CA GLY A 577 5.50 -22.34 -19.92
C GLY A 577 4.28 -23.15 -19.46
N ASP A 578 4.26 -23.47 -18.17
CA ASP A 578 3.45 -24.57 -17.62
C ASP A 578 2.21 -24.13 -16.81
N ARG A 579 2.02 -22.84 -16.53
CA ARG A 579 0.93 -22.35 -15.64
C ARG A 579 -0.24 -21.68 -16.36
N ASP A 580 0.04 -20.67 -17.20
CA ASP A 580 -1.00 -19.69 -17.59
C ASP A 580 -1.73 -20.03 -18.90
N GLY A 581 -1.37 -21.14 -19.55
CA GLY A 581 -2.07 -21.64 -20.75
C GLY A 581 -1.88 -20.82 -22.02
N THR A 582 -1.11 -19.72 -21.98
CA THR A 582 -0.82 -18.86 -23.13
C THR A 582 -0.06 -19.61 -24.22
N THR A 583 -0.51 -19.44 -25.47
CA THR A 583 0.16 -19.98 -26.65
C THR A 583 1.16 -18.98 -27.26
N CYS A 584 2.08 -19.49 -28.06
CA CYS A 584 3.00 -18.71 -28.87
C CYS A 584 2.31 -17.66 -29.76
N GLY A 585 1.10 -17.95 -30.26
CA GLY A 585 0.30 -17.03 -31.05
C GLY A 585 -0.22 -15.86 -30.22
N GLU A 586 -0.84 -16.14 -29.08
CA GLU A 586 -1.33 -15.11 -28.15
C GLU A 586 -0.20 -14.24 -27.61
N TYR A 587 0.96 -14.83 -27.28
CA TYR A 587 2.14 -14.06 -26.89
C TYR A 587 2.75 -13.26 -28.06
N ALA A 588 2.67 -13.74 -29.30
CA ALA A 588 3.08 -12.96 -30.46
C ALA A 588 2.17 -11.75 -30.70
N GLU A 589 0.86 -11.89 -30.48
CA GLU A 589 -0.09 -10.77 -30.50
C GLU A 589 0.19 -9.77 -29.36
N TYR A 590 0.42 -10.23 -28.13
CA TYR A 590 0.81 -9.38 -26.99
C TYR A 590 2.11 -8.61 -27.24
N VAL A 591 3.15 -9.27 -27.80
CA VAL A 591 4.41 -8.62 -28.19
C VAL A 591 4.18 -7.60 -29.30
N ALA A 592 3.30 -7.89 -30.26
CA ALA A 592 2.97 -6.98 -31.34
C ALA A 592 2.11 -5.78 -30.90
N SER A 593 1.47 -5.82 -29.73
CA SER A 593 0.75 -4.70 -29.11
C SER A 593 1.55 -3.90 -28.08
N GLN A 594 2.85 -4.14 -27.93
CA GLN A 594 3.71 -3.34 -27.04
C GLN A 594 4.15 -2.03 -27.71
N THR A 595 4.42 -0.98 -26.92
CA THR A 595 5.13 0.23 -27.38
C THR A 595 6.62 -0.06 -27.61
N SER A 596 7.31 0.81 -28.35
CA SER A 596 8.75 0.60 -28.65
C SER A 596 9.66 0.57 -27.41
N GLU A 597 9.23 1.22 -26.33
CA GLU A 597 9.92 1.23 -25.03
C GLU A 597 9.68 -0.07 -24.25
N GLN A 598 8.42 -0.53 -24.15
CA GLN A 598 8.06 -1.82 -23.57
C GLN A 598 8.79 -2.98 -24.29
N CYS A 599 8.83 -2.94 -25.62
CA CYS A 599 9.61 -3.86 -26.46
C CYS A 599 11.11 -3.87 -26.11
N ALA A 600 11.71 -2.71 -25.82
CA ALA A 600 13.12 -2.60 -25.47
C ALA A 600 13.40 -3.21 -24.09
N GLY A 601 12.58 -2.88 -23.09
CA GLY A 601 12.68 -3.43 -21.73
C GLY A 601 12.54 -4.95 -21.68
N ARG A 602 11.54 -5.50 -22.40
CA ARG A 602 11.29 -6.96 -22.47
C ARG A 602 12.12 -7.72 -23.51
N SER A 603 13.08 -7.07 -24.18
CA SER A 603 13.78 -7.64 -25.34
C SER A 603 14.46 -9.00 -25.10
N ALA A 604 14.92 -9.30 -23.89
CA ALA A 604 15.48 -10.61 -23.52
C ALA A 604 14.40 -11.70 -23.30
N GLU A 605 13.27 -11.33 -22.69
CA GLU A 605 12.09 -12.19 -22.51
C GLU A 605 11.54 -12.62 -23.88
N ILE A 606 11.33 -11.65 -24.77
CA ILE A 606 10.84 -11.84 -26.14
C ILE A 606 11.77 -12.78 -26.92
N GLN A 607 13.10 -12.60 -26.82
CA GLN A 607 14.07 -13.49 -27.49
C GLN A 607 14.04 -14.93 -26.95
N SER A 608 13.88 -15.11 -25.64
CA SER A 608 13.74 -16.44 -25.04
C SER A 608 12.49 -17.13 -25.59
N THR A 609 11.33 -16.48 -25.48
CA THR A 609 10.04 -17.02 -25.93
C THR A 609 10.00 -17.25 -27.45
N ALA A 610 10.63 -16.38 -28.24
CA ALA A 610 10.77 -16.56 -29.69
C ALA A 610 11.52 -17.87 -30.05
N SER A 611 12.55 -18.23 -29.28
CA SER A 611 13.25 -19.51 -29.45
C SER A 611 12.38 -20.71 -29.09
N VAL A 612 11.57 -20.61 -28.03
CA VAL A 612 10.57 -21.63 -27.64
C VAL A 612 9.51 -21.80 -28.73
N CYS A 613 9.10 -20.72 -29.39
CA CYS A 613 8.09 -20.72 -30.45
C CYS A 613 8.63 -21.12 -31.84
N GLY A 614 9.94 -21.32 -31.97
CA GLY A 614 10.59 -21.79 -33.19
C GLY A 614 10.85 -20.70 -34.23
N CYS A 615 10.99 -19.43 -33.83
CA CYS A 615 11.36 -18.34 -34.72
C CYS A 615 12.78 -18.55 -35.27
N GLU A 616 12.92 -18.89 -36.56
CA GLU A 616 14.22 -19.02 -37.20
C GLU A 616 14.99 -17.68 -37.19
N GLY A 617 16.31 -17.75 -37.01
CA GLY A 617 17.18 -16.57 -36.93
C GLY A 617 17.44 -16.05 -35.51
N VAL A 618 16.64 -16.45 -34.52
CA VAL A 618 16.96 -16.22 -33.10
C VAL A 618 18.02 -17.24 -32.67
N ILE A 619 19.25 -16.77 -32.45
CA ILE A 619 20.35 -17.63 -31.97
C ILE A 619 20.14 -17.88 -30.49
N ALA A 620 19.56 -19.04 -30.15
CA ALA A 620 19.32 -19.43 -28.77
C ALA A 620 20.62 -19.46 -27.93
N PRO A 621 20.59 -19.05 -26.65
CA PRO A 621 21.74 -19.14 -25.76
C PRO A 621 22.08 -20.62 -25.53
N ILE A 622 23.21 -21.07 -26.09
CA ILE A 622 23.62 -22.48 -25.98
C ILE A 622 24.16 -22.73 -24.58
N SER A 623 23.31 -23.28 -23.70
CA SER A 623 23.76 -23.88 -22.45
C SER A 623 24.66 -25.08 -22.75
N THR A 624 25.89 -25.07 -22.24
CA THR A 624 26.87 -26.15 -22.45
C THR A 624 27.40 -26.66 -21.12
N ASP A 625 26.92 -27.84 -20.72
CA ASP A 625 27.57 -28.67 -19.72
C ASP A 625 27.86 -30.06 -20.32
N THR A 626 28.94 -30.71 -19.85
CA THR A 626 29.57 -31.92 -20.43
C THR A 626 30.21 -31.77 -21.82
N ALA A 627 31.32 -32.49 -22.06
CA ALA A 627 32.18 -32.35 -23.25
C ALA A 627 32.36 -33.65 -24.06
N SER A 628 32.49 -33.51 -25.39
CA SER A 628 33.09 -34.51 -26.31
C SER A 628 33.50 -33.83 -27.63
N ASP A 629 34.57 -34.32 -28.28
CA ASP A 629 35.26 -33.61 -29.36
C ASP A 629 34.66 -33.75 -30.78
N THR A 630 34.96 -32.74 -31.62
CA THR A 630 35.09 -32.76 -33.10
C THR A 630 33.84 -32.51 -33.98
N ALA A 631 33.66 -31.26 -34.48
CA ALA A 631 33.82 -30.90 -35.92
C ALA A 631 33.13 -29.58 -36.38
N SER A 632 33.79 -28.89 -37.33
CA SER A 632 33.25 -27.93 -38.32
C SER A 632 32.92 -26.47 -37.94
N ASN A 633 33.16 -25.60 -38.93
CA ASN A 633 32.78 -24.18 -39.03
C ASN A 633 31.23 -24.02 -39.13
N THR A 634 30.56 -22.85 -38.97
CA THR A 634 30.93 -21.50 -39.47
C THR A 634 30.05 -20.38 -38.84
N ALA A 635 30.64 -19.22 -38.49
CA ALA A 635 29.98 -17.91 -38.15
C ALA A 635 28.96 -17.91 -36.97
N SER A 636 28.61 -16.78 -36.33
CA SER A 636 29.01 -15.37 -36.47
C SER A 636 29.20 -14.70 -35.09
N ALA A 637 29.67 -13.47 -35.04
CA ALA A 637 29.81 -12.62 -33.83
C ALA A 637 28.80 -11.43 -33.88
N THR A 638 28.64 -10.54 -32.89
CA THR A 638 29.48 -10.11 -31.74
C THR A 638 28.54 -9.55 -30.63
N SER A 639 28.89 -8.89 -29.50
CA SER A 639 30.13 -8.23 -29.02
C SER A 639 30.15 -8.04 -27.49
N THR A 640 31.34 -7.80 -26.92
CA THR A 640 31.52 -6.90 -25.76
C THR A 640 32.80 -6.10 -25.97
N GLY A 641 32.78 -4.77 -25.77
CA GLY A 641 33.97 -3.90 -25.75
C GLY A 641 34.80 -3.82 -27.06
N GLN A 642 34.41 -2.96 -28.01
CA GLN A 642 35.21 -2.63 -29.20
C GLN A 642 35.62 -1.16 -29.21
N CYS A 643 36.89 -0.88 -29.57
CA CYS A 643 37.33 0.47 -29.93
C CYS A 643 36.62 0.85 -31.24
N THR A 644 35.74 1.85 -31.20
CA THR A 644 34.65 2.06 -32.18
C THR A 644 35.07 2.34 -33.62
N ILE A 645 36.35 2.65 -33.87
CA ILE A 645 36.90 2.93 -35.22
C ILE A 645 38.19 2.14 -35.43
N GLN A 646 38.09 1.02 -36.15
CA GLN A 646 39.23 0.39 -36.83
C GLN A 646 39.38 0.93 -38.25
N GLN A 647 40.61 1.23 -38.66
CA GLN A 647 40.96 1.45 -40.07
C GLN A 647 42.08 0.50 -40.49
N ASN A 648 41.90 -0.13 -41.64
CA ASN A 648 42.80 -1.16 -42.20
C ASN A 648 42.97 -2.36 -41.24
N ALA A 649 41.86 -2.88 -40.70
CA ALA A 649 41.82 -3.98 -39.74
C ALA A 649 42.52 -5.25 -40.26
N GLU A 650 42.43 -5.50 -41.57
CA GLU A 650 43.10 -6.58 -42.28
C GLU A 650 44.64 -6.50 -42.26
N LEU A 651 45.22 -5.33 -41.92
CA LEU A 651 46.65 -5.17 -41.68
C LEU A 651 47.04 -5.42 -40.21
N CYS A 652 46.09 -5.56 -39.29
CA CYS A 652 46.33 -5.76 -37.86
C CYS A 652 46.72 -7.22 -37.56
N THR A 653 48.00 -7.55 -37.69
CA THR A 653 48.49 -8.92 -37.47
C THR A 653 48.82 -9.22 -36.00
N LEU A 654 48.78 -10.50 -35.63
CA LEU A 654 49.30 -11.00 -34.34
C LEU A 654 50.78 -10.68 -34.13
N GLN A 655 51.56 -10.53 -35.21
CA GLN A 655 52.95 -10.09 -35.16
C GLN A 655 53.08 -8.60 -34.81
N LEU A 656 52.12 -7.77 -35.25
CA LEU A 656 52.05 -6.35 -34.89
C LEU A 656 51.68 -6.17 -33.41
N LEU A 657 50.61 -6.81 -32.96
CA LEU A 657 50.16 -6.78 -31.56
C LEU A 657 51.22 -7.27 -30.56
N ASN A 658 52.08 -8.21 -30.97
CA ASN A 658 53.19 -8.70 -30.15
C ASN A 658 54.52 -7.98 -30.38
N SER A 659 54.57 -6.95 -31.23
CA SER A 659 55.73 -6.05 -31.34
C SER A 659 55.70 -4.88 -30.34
N VAL A 660 54.69 -4.83 -29.46
CA VAL A 660 54.46 -3.77 -28.48
C VAL A 660 54.47 -4.34 -27.06
N GLU A 661 55.33 -3.75 -26.21
CA GLU A 661 55.44 -4.10 -24.79
C GLU A 661 54.42 -3.35 -23.91
N GLU A 662 54.02 -2.14 -24.32
CA GLU A 662 52.98 -1.36 -23.66
C GLU A 662 51.60 -2.04 -23.77
N LYS A 663 50.77 -1.86 -22.73
CA LYS A 663 49.38 -2.32 -22.68
C LYS A 663 48.45 -1.13 -22.68
N CYS A 664 47.66 -1.01 -23.74
CA CYS A 664 46.67 0.03 -23.96
C CYS A 664 45.44 -0.59 -24.64
N ASP A 665 44.33 0.14 -24.70
CA ASP A 665 43.11 -0.36 -25.35
C ASP A 665 43.15 -0.16 -26.87
N CYS A 666 43.49 1.05 -27.32
CA CYS A 666 43.64 1.38 -28.76
C CYS A 666 45.10 1.80 -29.09
N TYR A 667 45.67 1.17 -30.13
CA TYR A 667 47.07 1.36 -30.57
C TYR A 667 47.12 2.04 -31.94
N SER A 668 48.22 2.74 -32.22
CA SER A 668 48.53 3.29 -33.55
C SER A 668 49.89 2.81 -34.09
N PHE A 669 49.90 2.44 -35.37
CA PHE A 669 51.06 1.95 -36.11
C PHE A 669 51.23 2.68 -37.44
N CYS A 670 52.47 2.78 -37.92
CA CYS A 670 52.85 3.29 -39.24
C CYS A 670 53.81 2.30 -39.92
N ASP A 671 53.53 1.86 -41.15
CA ASP A 671 54.33 0.86 -41.89
C ASP A 671 54.75 -0.36 -41.03
N SER A 672 53.78 -0.91 -40.30
CA SER A 672 53.98 -2.04 -39.37
C SER A 672 55.00 -1.79 -38.25
N LYS A 673 55.11 -0.54 -37.77
CA LYS A 673 55.82 -0.17 -36.53
C LYS A 673 54.90 0.60 -35.60
N PHE A 674 54.95 0.29 -34.30
CA PHE A 674 54.20 1.02 -33.29
C PHE A 674 54.71 2.45 -33.16
N VAL A 675 53.78 3.39 -33.01
CA VAL A 675 54.07 4.82 -32.86
C VAL A 675 53.76 5.30 -31.44
N LYS A 676 52.54 5.02 -30.98
CA LYS A 676 52.03 5.37 -29.64
C LYS A 676 50.68 4.69 -29.36
N CYS A 677 50.33 4.60 -28.08
CA CYS A 677 48.94 4.38 -27.67
C CYS A 677 48.08 5.63 -27.88
N GLN A 678 46.77 5.46 -28.01
CA GLN A 678 45.80 6.54 -28.06
C GLN A 678 44.98 6.59 -26.77
N GLY A 679 44.77 7.81 -26.22
CA GLY A 679 44.04 8.04 -24.97
C GLY A 679 42.60 8.51 -25.15
N SER A 680 42.08 8.48 -26.37
CA SER A 680 40.71 8.88 -26.73
C SER A 680 40.34 8.29 -28.08
N GLU A 681 39.06 7.93 -28.27
CA GLU A 681 38.59 7.31 -29.52
C GLU A 681 38.69 8.22 -30.76
N GLY A 682 38.79 7.61 -31.95
CA GLY A 682 38.60 8.27 -33.25
C GLY A 682 39.74 9.15 -33.78
N GLY A 683 40.90 9.20 -33.12
CA GLY A 683 42.04 10.03 -33.54
C GLY A 683 42.84 9.45 -34.71
N LEU A 684 42.65 9.94 -35.94
CA LEU A 684 43.58 9.65 -37.04
C LEU A 684 44.98 10.24 -36.76
N MET A 685 46.04 9.45 -36.99
CA MET A 685 47.40 10.00 -36.96
C MET A 685 47.57 11.03 -38.09
N PRO A 686 48.08 12.24 -37.82
CA PRO A 686 48.35 13.21 -38.87
C PRO A 686 49.52 12.73 -39.74
N SER A 687 49.50 13.10 -41.03
CA SER A 687 50.54 12.72 -42.01
C SER A 687 51.94 13.30 -41.72
N SER A 688 52.06 14.17 -40.71
CA SER A 688 53.34 14.61 -40.13
C SER A 688 53.97 13.59 -39.17
N GLU A 689 53.17 12.68 -38.60
CA GLU A 689 53.62 11.62 -37.68
C GLU A 689 53.79 10.27 -38.40
N CYS A 690 53.08 10.03 -39.51
CA CYS A 690 53.22 8.85 -40.34
C CYS A 690 53.38 9.22 -41.81
N SER A 691 54.54 8.89 -42.39
CA SER A 691 54.85 9.06 -43.83
C SER A 691 54.48 7.84 -44.69
N GLY A 692 53.90 6.81 -44.08
CA GLY A 692 53.54 5.53 -44.69
C GLY A 692 52.05 5.23 -44.54
N THR A 693 51.68 3.95 -44.46
CA THR A 693 50.29 3.55 -44.18
C THR A 693 50.01 3.57 -42.68
N PRO A 694 49.08 4.42 -42.19
CA PRO A 694 48.63 4.40 -40.80
C PRO A 694 47.64 3.25 -40.55
N ILE A 695 47.71 2.67 -39.36
CA ILE A 695 46.81 1.62 -38.87
C ILE A 695 46.42 1.98 -37.43
N THR A 696 45.12 1.97 -37.12
CA THR A 696 44.59 2.39 -35.80
C THR A 696 43.44 1.48 -35.35
N GLY A 697 43.37 1.18 -34.05
CA GLY A 697 42.26 0.43 -33.42
C GLY A 697 42.51 -1.06 -33.11
N CYS A 698 43.76 -1.49 -33.06
CA CYS A 698 44.14 -2.88 -32.81
C CYS A 698 43.94 -3.35 -31.34
N ASN A 699 42.74 -3.76 -30.94
CA ASN A 699 42.48 -4.29 -29.59
C ASN A 699 43.08 -5.69 -29.36
N ARG A 700 43.64 -5.96 -28.17
CA ARG A 700 44.47 -7.15 -27.87
C ARG A 700 43.70 -8.35 -27.28
N ALA A 701 42.46 -8.59 -27.68
CA ALA A 701 41.64 -9.69 -27.16
C ALA A 701 41.91 -11.01 -27.91
N GLY A 702 42.23 -12.12 -27.19
CA GLY A 702 42.22 -13.47 -27.79
C GLY A 702 43.18 -14.55 -27.30
N VAL A 703 44.06 -14.36 -26.29
CA VAL A 703 45.01 -15.42 -25.85
C VAL A 703 45.26 -15.42 -24.34
N PHE A 704 45.03 -16.54 -23.64
CA PHE A 704 45.46 -16.76 -22.24
C PHE A 704 45.72 -18.24 -21.88
N SER A 705 46.98 -18.59 -21.56
CA SER A 705 47.46 -19.67 -20.66
C SER A 705 48.98 -19.87 -20.83
N ALA A 706 49.80 -20.22 -19.83
CA ALA A 706 49.66 -20.22 -18.36
C ALA A 706 51.05 -20.42 -17.66
N THR A 707 51.13 -20.18 -16.34
CA THR A 707 52.10 -20.76 -15.34
C THR A 707 53.36 -19.95 -14.89
N LYS A 708 53.73 -20.19 -13.61
CA LYS A 708 54.74 -19.64 -12.64
C LYS A 708 56.24 -19.93 -12.97
N PRO A 709 57.30 -19.39 -12.27
CA PRO A 709 57.43 -19.25 -10.78
C PRO A 709 58.26 -18.07 -10.16
N ARG A 710 58.45 -18.13 -8.82
CA ARG A 710 59.25 -17.28 -7.85
C ARG A 710 60.79 -17.47 -8.01
N PRO A 711 61.72 -16.63 -7.46
CA PRO A 711 61.97 -16.34 -6.00
C PRO A 711 62.35 -14.85 -5.64
N VAL A 712 62.06 -14.26 -4.46
CA VAL A 712 62.65 -14.27 -3.05
C VAL A 712 63.88 -13.35 -2.80
N ALA A 713 63.94 -12.75 -1.59
CA ALA A 713 65.03 -12.01 -0.89
C ALA A 713 65.21 -10.49 -1.16
N ASP A 714 65.62 -9.60 -0.21
CA ASP A 714 65.58 -9.59 1.29
C ASP A 714 65.90 -8.15 1.84
N ASP A 715 66.02 -7.99 3.17
CA ASP A 715 66.69 -6.90 3.96
C ASP A 715 66.05 -5.49 4.17
N ASP A 716 65.11 -5.40 5.12
CA ASP A 716 65.24 -4.80 6.49
C ASP A 716 65.79 -3.37 6.81
N TYR A 717 65.44 -2.88 8.02
CA TYR A 717 66.14 -1.94 8.94
C TYR A 717 65.76 -0.43 9.15
N ILE A 718 64.79 -0.21 10.05
CA ILE A 718 64.77 0.72 11.24
C ILE A 718 64.82 2.29 11.15
N ARG A 719 63.90 2.89 11.95
CA ARG A 719 63.73 4.27 12.52
C ARG A 719 64.99 5.00 13.11
N PRO A 720 64.90 6.22 13.71
CA PRO A 720 64.08 7.45 13.44
C PRO A 720 64.91 8.78 13.52
N ALA A 721 64.30 9.98 13.34
CA ALA A 721 64.29 11.11 14.33
C ALA A 721 64.05 12.56 13.80
N ALA A 722 63.23 13.31 14.54
CA ALA A 722 63.36 14.73 14.98
C ALA A 722 63.45 15.96 14.02
N GLN A 723 62.37 16.77 14.10
CA GLN A 723 62.31 18.24 14.34
C GLN A 723 62.49 19.32 13.23
N LYS A 724 61.46 20.22 13.22
CA LYS A 724 61.46 21.70 13.10
C LYS A 724 61.39 22.42 11.73
N ALA A 725 60.24 23.10 11.55
CA ALA A 725 60.04 24.49 11.06
C ALA A 725 60.41 24.82 9.58
N ASP A 726 59.77 25.80 8.90
CA ASP A 726 58.76 26.78 9.33
C ASP A 726 57.78 27.15 8.18
N LYS A 727 56.57 27.61 8.54
CA LYS A 727 55.60 28.45 7.80
C LYS A 727 55.26 28.27 6.30
N SER A 728 53.94 28.10 6.10
CA SER A 728 53.06 28.99 5.29
C SER A 728 52.99 28.84 3.75
N SER A 729 51.91 28.20 3.27
CA SER A 729 51.03 28.81 2.25
C SER A 729 49.61 28.23 2.23
N GLN A 730 48.63 29.07 2.61
CA GLN A 730 47.31 29.23 1.98
C GLN A 730 46.53 28.00 1.47
N THR A 731 45.66 27.43 2.32
CA THR A 731 44.51 26.58 1.90
C THR A 731 43.25 27.43 1.66
N SER A 732 42.30 26.91 0.87
CA SER A 732 41.13 27.68 0.40
C SER A 732 39.90 27.57 1.30
N ASN A 733 39.29 28.71 1.65
CA ASN A 733 38.05 28.79 2.43
C ASN A 733 36.82 28.57 1.52
N VAL A 734 36.40 27.31 1.33
CA VAL A 734 35.14 26.98 0.64
C VAL A 734 34.07 26.50 1.65
N THR A 735 34.43 25.57 2.54
CA THR A 735 33.48 24.91 3.47
C THR A 735 32.76 25.89 4.40
N VAL A 736 33.46 26.92 4.90
CA VAL A 736 32.89 27.93 5.82
C VAL A 736 31.84 28.82 5.13
N ILE A 737 31.92 29.00 3.81
CA ILE A 737 30.99 29.85 3.05
C ILE A 737 29.63 29.14 2.90
N ILE A 738 29.63 27.83 2.64
CA ILE A 738 28.41 27.03 2.46
C ILE A 738 27.60 27.00 3.77
N ALA A 739 28.27 26.73 4.90
CA ALA A 739 27.64 26.64 6.22
C ALA A 739 26.95 27.94 6.69
N ILE A 740 27.34 29.11 6.16
CA ILE A 740 26.76 30.41 6.53
C ILE A 740 25.70 30.86 5.52
N ILE A 741 25.88 30.58 4.22
CA ILE A 741 24.92 31.03 3.19
C ILE A 741 23.62 30.23 3.23
N VAL A 742 23.66 28.91 3.42
CA VAL A 742 22.45 28.06 3.35
C VAL A 742 21.39 28.45 4.40
N PRO A 743 21.72 28.64 5.70
CA PRO A 743 20.74 29.09 6.69
C PRO A 743 20.18 30.49 6.41
N VAL A 744 21.00 31.40 5.87
CA VAL A 744 20.57 32.78 5.55
C VAL A 744 19.62 32.82 4.36
N VAL A 745 19.84 31.96 3.34
CA VAL A 745 18.94 31.83 2.19
C VAL A 745 17.62 31.20 2.62
N LEU A 746 17.63 30.15 3.44
CA LEU A 746 16.42 29.55 4.01
C LEU A 746 15.61 30.56 4.84
N ALA A 747 16.26 31.31 5.74
CA ALA A 747 15.60 32.34 6.54
C ALA A 747 14.98 33.46 5.67
N LEU A 748 15.63 33.84 4.57
CA LEU A 748 15.08 34.80 3.62
C LEU A 748 13.89 34.25 2.83
N LEU A 749 13.91 32.97 2.43
CA LEU A 749 12.78 32.32 1.76
C LEU A 749 11.56 32.21 2.68
N VAL A 750 11.74 31.81 3.95
CA VAL A 750 10.68 31.79 4.97
C VAL A 750 10.13 33.19 5.22
N LEU A 751 10.99 34.22 5.30
CA LEU A 751 10.56 35.60 5.47
C LEU A 751 9.74 36.09 4.25
N VAL A 752 10.15 35.76 3.03
CA VAL A 752 9.44 36.11 1.80
C VAL A 752 8.08 35.39 1.76
N TYR A 753 8.03 34.10 2.07
CA TYR A 753 6.77 33.34 2.15
C TYR A 753 5.80 33.95 3.17
N TYR A 754 6.28 34.26 4.38
CA TYR A 754 5.49 34.93 5.44
C TYR A 754 4.96 36.31 5.03
N ILE A 755 5.73 37.07 4.23
CA ILE A 755 5.29 38.37 3.68
C ILE A 755 4.23 38.19 2.58
N PHE A 756 4.29 37.12 1.79
CA PHE A 756 3.30 36.85 0.76
C PHE A 756 1.98 36.28 1.31
N THR A 757 2.02 35.46 2.37
CA THR A 757 0.81 34.94 3.03
C THR A 757 0.08 36.00 3.86
N ARG A 758 0.79 36.94 4.50
CA ARG A 758 0.16 38.08 5.21
C ARG A 758 -0.13 39.28 4.30
N LYS A 759 -1.31 39.27 3.66
CA LYS A 759 -1.98 40.52 3.23
C LYS A 759 -2.66 41.20 4.43
N PRO A 760 -2.29 42.44 4.82
CA PRO A 760 -2.95 43.13 5.93
C PRO A 760 -4.25 43.84 5.49
N THR A 761 -5.39 43.33 5.91
CA THR A 761 -6.70 44.00 5.80
C THR A 761 -6.85 45.11 6.83
N GLN A 762 -6.07 46.18 6.70
CA GLN A 762 -6.21 47.38 7.53
C GLN A 762 -6.97 48.48 6.75
N LYS A 763 -8.24 48.70 7.12
CA LYS A 763 -8.99 49.92 6.77
C LYS A 763 -9.22 50.72 8.05
N ASP A 764 -8.91 52.02 8.01
CA ASP A 764 -9.15 52.92 9.13
C ASP A 764 -10.65 53.05 9.43
N LEU A 765 -11.04 52.80 10.69
CA LEU A 765 -12.31 53.24 11.24
C LEU A 765 -12.08 54.49 12.09
N LYS A 766 -12.42 55.65 11.52
CA LYS A 766 -12.33 56.93 12.21
C LYS A 766 -13.67 57.26 12.86
N ILE A 767 -13.67 57.28 14.19
CA ILE A 767 -14.80 57.65 15.05
C ILE A 767 -15.14 59.14 14.88
N ASP A 768 -16.44 59.48 14.87
CA ASP A 768 -17.01 60.67 15.55
C ASP A 768 -18.56 60.68 15.50
N ALA A 769 -19.17 61.20 16.58
CA ALA A 769 -20.54 61.71 16.76
C ALA A 769 -21.76 60.77 16.90
N GLU A 770 -22.58 61.13 17.90
CA GLU A 770 -23.83 60.56 18.43
C GLU A 770 -25.05 60.68 17.48
N ILE A 771 -26.09 59.83 17.68
CA ILE A 771 -27.54 60.18 17.71
C ILE A 771 -28.39 58.93 18.07
N ASP A 772 -29.51 59.13 18.78
CA ASP A 772 -30.49 58.08 19.15
C ASP A 772 -31.38 57.61 17.97
N GLY A 773 -31.92 56.38 18.03
CA GLY A 773 -32.97 55.90 17.12
C GLY A 773 -33.43 54.45 17.38
N ASP A 774 -34.75 54.21 17.23
CA ASP A 774 -35.43 52.92 17.46
C ASP A 774 -35.43 51.95 16.25
N ASP A 775 -35.84 50.70 16.54
CA ASP A 775 -36.47 49.66 15.69
C ASP A 775 -35.70 48.93 14.56
N ASP A 776 -35.89 47.59 14.58
CA ASP A 776 -35.83 46.55 13.53
C ASP A 776 -34.92 46.69 12.28
N VAL A 777 -34.09 45.66 12.04
CA VAL A 777 -34.15 44.76 10.84
C VAL A 777 -32.98 43.76 10.81
N ALA A 778 -33.28 42.49 10.46
CA ALA A 778 -32.44 41.40 9.95
C ALA A 778 -30.93 41.33 10.33
N ALA A 779 -30.56 40.27 11.05
CA ALA A 779 -29.17 39.80 11.12
C ALA A 779 -28.78 39.05 9.83
N SER A 780 -27.55 39.28 9.36
CA SER A 780 -26.91 38.46 8.31
C SER A 780 -25.84 37.55 8.93
N PRO A 781 -25.61 36.32 8.42
CA PRO A 781 -24.60 35.41 8.99
C PRO A 781 -23.16 35.93 8.88
N LEU A 782 -22.31 35.43 9.77
CA LEU A 782 -20.85 35.56 9.70
C LEU A 782 -20.28 34.56 8.68
N PRO A 783 -19.18 34.88 7.97
CA PRO A 783 -18.49 33.91 7.13
C PRO A 783 -17.66 32.95 7.99
N VAL A 784 -18.01 31.66 7.94
CA VAL A 784 -17.20 30.57 8.51
C VAL A 784 -15.91 30.39 7.68
N GLN A 785 -14.81 30.00 8.31
CA GLN A 785 -13.59 29.61 7.60
C GLN A 785 -13.61 28.10 7.36
N ALA A 786 -13.48 27.67 6.11
CA ALA A 786 -13.27 26.26 5.79
C ALA A 786 -11.94 25.77 6.38
N MET A 787 -11.94 24.55 6.91
CA MET A 787 -10.73 23.82 7.31
C MET A 787 -10.45 22.74 6.28
N GLU A 788 -9.26 22.77 5.68
CA GLU A 788 -8.84 21.80 4.66
C GLU A 788 -8.36 20.50 5.34
N GLY A 789 -9.30 19.58 5.60
CA GLY A 789 -9.01 18.22 6.06
C GLY A 789 -9.15 17.22 4.92
N SER A 790 -8.06 16.59 4.49
CA SER A 790 -8.09 15.57 3.44
C SER A 790 -8.25 14.16 4.04
N LEU A 791 -9.44 13.57 3.88
CA LEU A 791 -9.69 12.16 4.19
C LEU A 791 -9.07 11.27 3.11
N SER A 792 -8.44 10.16 3.52
CA SER A 792 -7.77 9.20 2.64
C SER A 792 -8.54 7.88 2.67
N MET A 793 -9.32 7.59 1.63
CA MET A 793 -10.16 6.38 1.53
C MET A 793 -9.32 5.14 1.16
N ALA A 794 -8.37 4.76 2.01
CA ALA A 794 -7.44 3.64 1.75
C ALA A 794 -7.85 2.33 2.44
N ASP A 795 -8.44 2.39 3.64
CA ASP A 795 -8.37 1.28 4.62
C ASP A 795 -9.63 0.37 4.65
N VAL A 796 -10.26 0.12 3.49
CA VAL A 796 -11.53 -0.65 3.39
C VAL A 796 -11.30 -2.14 3.17
N THR A 797 -11.31 -2.93 4.26
CA THR A 797 -11.11 -4.39 4.23
C THR A 797 -12.40 -5.19 3.93
N LEU A 798 -12.66 -5.45 2.64
CA LEU A 798 -13.83 -6.22 2.17
C LEU A 798 -13.76 -7.73 2.50
N SER A 799 -14.13 -8.11 3.72
CA SER A 799 -14.26 -9.50 4.16
C SER A 799 -15.42 -10.24 3.46
N SER A 800 -15.10 -11.08 2.47
CA SER A 800 -16.09 -11.92 1.78
C SER A 800 -16.66 -13.04 2.68
N PRO A 801 -17.99 -13.20 2.81
CA PRO A 801 -18.57 -14.21 3.69
C PRO A 801 -18.34 -15.64 3.16
N SER A 802 -17.64 -16.46 3.94
CA SER A 802 -17.38 -17.87 3.61
C SER A 802 -18.68 -18.68 3.54
N SER A 803 -18.88 -19.43 2.46
CA SER A 803 -20.12 -20.15 2.18
C SER A 803 -20.31 -21.38 3.08
N VAL A 804 -21.09 -21.21 4.15
CA VAL A 804 -21.49 -22.32 5.04
C VAL A 804 -22.33 -23.34 4.28
N SER A 805 -21.86 -24.58 4.21
CA SER A 805 -22.58 -25.66 3.52
C SER A 805 -23.73 -26.21 4.38
N SER A 806 -24.98 -25.94 3.95
CA SER A 806 -26.18 -26.41 4.63
C SER A 806 -26.28 -27.95 4.68
N PRO A 807 -26.61 -28.56 5.83
CA PRO A 807 -26.86 -30.00 5.91
C PRO A 807 -28.15 -30.40 5.17
N PRO A 808 -28.28 -31.67 4.74
CA PRO A 808 -29.45 -32.13 3.99
C PRO A 808 -30.71 -32.19 4.87
N PRO A 809 -31.90 -31.91 4.32
CA PRO A 809 -33.15 -31.84 5.09
C PRO A 809 -33.64 -33.23 5.54
N GLU A 810 -33.97 -33.36 6.83
CA GLU A 810 -34.66 -34.55 7.35
C GLU A 810 -36.12 -34.60 6.91
N SER A 811 -36.60 -35.80 6.59
CA SER A 811 -37.95 -36.03 6.08
C SER A 811 -38.99 -36.13 7.20
N PHE A 812 -39.77 -35.08 7.42
CA PHE A 812 -40.93 -35.13 8.31
C PHE A 812 -42.06 -35.97 7.70
N SER A 813 -42.34 -37.13 8.32
CA SER A 813 -43.53 -37.93 8.04
C SER A 813 -44.74 -37.37 8.81
N ILE A 814 -45.76 -36.90 8.08
CA ILE A 814 -47.06 -36.51 8.64
C ILE A 814 -47.88 -37.79 8.91
N ASP A 815 -48.54 -37.86 10.07
CA ASP A 815 -49.33 -39.01 10.51
C ASP A 815 -50.85 -38.68 10.44
N ASP A 816 -51.53 -39.20 9.42
CA ASP A 816 -52.92 -38.88 9.09
C ASP A 816 -53.94 -39.63 10.00
N ASN A 817 -54.36 -39.03 11.12
CA ASN A 817 -55.52 -39.51 11.90
C ASN A 817 -56.23 -38.43 12.74
N GLU A 818 -57.28 -37.78 12.20
CA GLU A 818 -58.58 -37.61 12.87
C GLU A 818 -59.71 -37.23 11.88
N PRO A 819 -61.01 -37.47 12.21
CA PRO A 819 -62.12 -37.37 11.26
C PRO A 819 -62.80 -35.98 11.19
N PRO A 820 -63.59 -35.68 10.13
CA PRO A 820 -64.14 -34.35 9.90
C PRO A 820 -65.45 -34.07 10.66
N GLU A 821 -65.53 -32.91 11.31
CA GLU A 821 -66.82 -32.24 11.62
C GLU A 821 -67.26 -31.32 10.46
N THR A 822 -68.51 -30.84 10.49
CA THR A 822 -69.24 -30.44 9.28
C THR A 822 -69.92 -29.07 9.35
N ASN A 823 -69.95 -28.39 8.20
CA ASN A 823 -70.71 -27.16 7.89
C ASN A 823 -70.16 -25.87 8.57
N ALA A 824 -70.47 -24.65 8.14
CA ALA A 824 -71.41 -24.23 7.08
C ALA A 824 -70.98 -22.93 6.35
N GLU A 825 -71.44 -22.81 5.10
CA GLU A 825 -71.98 -21.58 4.47
C GLU A 825 -71.16 -20.26 4.30
N ASN A 826 -71.05 -19.88 3.01
CA ASN A 826 -71.45 -18.60 2.41
C ASN A 826 -70.45 -17.42 2.19
N THR A 827 -70.03 -17.33 0.92
CA THR A 827 -70.32 -16.19 0.00
C THR A 827 -69.45 -14.93 0.03
N ILE A 828 -68.49 -14.90 -0.91
CA ILE A 828 -68.28 -13.88 -1.96
C ILE A 828 -68.78 -12.45 -1.66
N VAL A 829 -67.81 -11.53 -1.49
CA VAL A 829 -67.60 -10.40 -2.40
C VAL A 829 -66.13 -10.44 -2.83
#